data_AF-A0A964FHA4-F1
#
_entry.id   AF-A0A964FHA4-F1
#
_cell.length_a   1.000
_cell.length_b   1.000
_cell.length_c   1.000
_cell.angle_alpha   90.00
_cell.angle_beta   90.00
_cell.angle_gamma   90.00
#
_symmetry.space_group_name_H-M   'P 1'
#
loop_
_entity.id
_entity.type
_entity.pdbx_description
1 polymer ?
#
loop_
_entity_poly.entity_id
_entity_poly.type
_entity_poly.pdbx_seq_one_letter_code
_entity_poly.pdbx_strand_id
1 'polypeptide(L)'
;MVTLNTSPGDGGLNIGVDAFGAFGSNAGGIETSDAIYNPLGEIEESGTVFQSYVAIGINNDDSPTRTFLSSSNLEAPEFSNFTATNASSTFDFSGLNFVLNQEVSDLADGEQRTGSNLVQTYTITNPGTETLEFELIRYLDGDLDFDGSIQDTGGRFFEGSQEILFETDSGDSGASATTFVGITTTGGSEENYEISSFSGLSSNIIAGEALSNTIQGDGDDEDQFIDGDAYDVTLGLGNIFSLAPGESITYQTTTIFGSGIPEQVASSTPPLPLPDAIVACTNNDPRLITWDGVYYGFQGAGEFILVESPERQIHVRQQPLGTNVAANTAIATTINGTRVGIYANSPNPVLIDGVATEIADNSSITVDDANIFRNGNEYTLVYGNGEQIVTDVRNTSRIDIKLYLDDERQGQIAGLLGNANGDTADDLSLRDGAVLAQPVPFETLYGQFADSWRITQEESLFDYGEGESTATFTDLNFPTAPVTLDDLDPALRAAAEQQVIDAGIAPDNPLFAPTVIDLVFTQDPSVIEAALETQPPEVVLPIEPPVNITPPATGSATIQGITFEDLNSNGVRDSELVQGGNPDLIFVIDVSGSAGSSFAGMPVGDVNGDGRENTILDAELAGFIGLNQRLQEQGLGDNIDIGVVVFGSSGVPVNLLPLPAEGQVGTAEFRFTATPNTDSNNNGIVDVEEVLSTIETGAFSAGSGTDFRDALAVSQASFDSIGTAPGEGNLIFLSDGEASISDDDEALLGLRNNNVNISAFGVGEGADLENLQVIDSEAQIFTSTDEFLATLGVIEGGNGEQDRNTLEPVQTGIQVYLDLNNNGLLDGNEPVQTTASDNPETADINEAGNYQFNNLAAGSYTVREVVPSGFIQTTTPAAYEIIIAEEETVSNLDFGNVRADGGDITGVPVYRFLRTDTQTQFYTTSEVERDVVLETLPQYQLEGISFVGVPDPGEADPITGTSPVYRFFNTSTGVHLYTISEIERDAIQENLPNYNFEGTSYYGYNTQAEGTIPLYRFYNPALDAHFYTPTAAERDFFLESPDFQPESGDSGIAFYVEPPPVV
;
A
#
# COMPACT_ATOMS: atom_id res chain seq x y z
N MET A 1 -27.98 22.10 -44.40
CA MET A 1 -26.94 21.12 -44.77
C MET A 1 -25.56 21.76 -44.61
N VAL A 2 -24.60 21.01 -44.11
CA VAL A 2 -23.15 21.27 -44.18
C VAL A 2 -22.47 20.06 -44.81
N THR A 3 -21.33 20.26 -45.46
CA THR A 3 -20.60 19.17 -46.14
C THR A 3 -19.39 18.77 -45.31
N LEU A 4 -19.32 17.49 -44.97
CA LEU A 4 -18.21 16.86 -44.28
C LEU A 4 -17.37 16.04 -45.26
N ASN A 5 -16.06 15.98 -45.04
CA ASN A 5 -15.09 15.37 -45.94
C ASN A 5 -14.01 14.63 -45.17
N THR A 6 -13.74 13.41 -45.58
CA THR A 6 -12.54 12.68 -45.17
C THR A 6 -11.36 12.99 -46.12
N SER A 7 -10.23 12.32 -45.95
CA SER A 7 -9.07 12.53 -46.84
C SER A 7 -9.46 12.26 -48.31
N PRO A 8 -9.05 13.10 -49.28
CA PRO A 8 -9.37 12.89 -50.68
C PRO A 8 -8.61 11.68 -51.26
N GLY A 9 -9.14 11.08 -52.33
CA GLY A 9 -8.56 9.89 -52.97
C GLY A 9 -9.24 8.61 -52.53
N ASP A 10 -8.64 7.46 -52.80
CA ASP A 10 -9.18 6.12 -52.50
C ASP A 10 -9.62 6.02 -51.03
N GLY A 11 -10.84 5.52 -50.81
CA GLY A 11 -11.52 5.45 -49.50
C GLY A 11 -12.18 6.77 -49.07
N GLY A 12 -12.12 7.81 -49.89
CA GLY A 12 -12.63 9.17 -49.63
C GLY A 12 -14.15 9.26 -49.55
N LEU A 13 -14.65 10.13 -48.67
CA LEU A 13 -16.07 10.42 -48.49
C LEU A 13 -16.29 11.94 -48.52
N ASN A 14 -17.28 12.37 -49.29
CA ASN A 14 -17.85 13.72 -49.28
C ASN A 14 -19.36 13.59 -49.03
N ILE A 15 -19.85 14.13 -47.92
CA ILE A 15 -21.22 13.88 -47.47
C ILE A 15 -21.88 15.16 -46.97
N GLY A 16 -23.10 15.43 -47.43
CA GLY A 16 -23.93 16.53 -46.94
C GLY A 16 -24.87 16.10 -45.84
N VAL A 17 -24.69 16.61 -44.62
CA VAL A 17 -25.54 16.31 -43.45
C VAL A 17 -26.40 17.50 -43.02
N ASP A 18 -27.59 17.25 -42.50
CA ASP A 18 -28.43 18.26 -41.86
C ASP A 18 -28.26 18.31 -40.34
N ALA A 19 -28.91 19.29 -39.70
CA ALA A 19 -28.76 19.55 -38.28
C ALA A 19 -29.56 18.59 -37.38
N PHE A 20 -30.23 17.59 -37.96
CA PHE A 20 -30.82 16.45 -37.28
C PHE A 20 -30.05 15.14 -37.55
N GLY A 21 -29.05 15.18 -38.43
CA GLY A 21 -28.26 14.03 -38.84
C GLY A 21 -28.76 13.33 -40.10
N ALA A 22 -29.72 13.89 -40.82
CA ALA A 22 -30.15 13.31 -42.09
C ALA A 22 -29.16 13.60 -43.22
N PHE A 23 -29.01 12.64 -44.14
CA PHE A 23 -28.20 12.78 -45.35
C PHE A 23 -28.73 11.88 -46.48
N GLY A 24 -28.20 12.04 -47.68
CA GLY A 24 -28.61 11.32 -48.89
C GLY A 24 -29.25 12.23 -49.94
N SER A 25 -29.33 11.75 -51.17
CA SER A 25 -29.77 12.53 -52.34
C SER A 25 -31.21 13.09 -52.24
N ASN A 26 -32.07 12.47 -51.42
CA ASN A 26 -33.45 12.90 -51.16
C ASN A 26 -33.64 13.61 -49.80
N ALA A 27 -32.57 13.86 -49.04
CA ALA A 27 -32.65 14.39 -47.68
C ALA A 27 -32.75 15.92 -47.55
N GLY A 28 -32.68 16.71 -48.64
CA GLY A 28 -32.70 18.18 -48.47
C GLY A 28 -32.50 19.12 -49.68
N GLY A 29 -32.61 18.67 -50.94
CA GLY A 29 -32.73 19.58 -52.09
C GLY A 29 -31.50 20.42 -52.47
N ILE A 30 -30.28 20.02 -52.08
CA ILE A 30 -29.00 20.65 -52.49
C ILE A 30 -28.17 19.63 -53.30
N GLU A 31 -27.44 20.08 -54.33
CA GLU A 31 -26.68 19.24 -55.28
C GLU A 31 -25.53 18.40 -54.68
N THR A 32 -25.22 18.53 -53.39
CA THR A 32 -24.18 17.77 -52.66
C THR A 32 -24.73 17.11 -51.38
N SER A 33 -26.02 16.75 -51.39
CA SER A 33 -26.66 16.04 -50.27
C SER A 33 -26.43 14.54 -50.28
N ASP A 34 -26.00 14.01 -51.43
CA ASP A 34 -25.61 12.61 -51.57
C ASP A 34 -24.31 12.32 -50.80
N ALA A 35 -24.14 11.07 -50.39
CA ALA A 35 -22.89 10.55 -49.84
C ALA A 35 -22.03 10.04 -51.01
N ILE A 36 -21.08 10.87 -51.44
CA ILE A 36 -20.16 10.52 -52.53
C ILE A 36 -18.96 9.79 -51.93
N TYR A 37 -18.84 8.50 -52.22
CA TYR A 37 -17.74 7.66 -51.78
C TYR A 37 -16.85 7.30 -52.96
N ASN A 38 -15.54 7.40 -52.78
CA ASN A 38 -14.53 6.96 -53.73
C ASN A 38 -13.94 5.62 -53.25
N PRO A 39 -14.36 4.47 -53.81
CA PRO A 39 -13.87 3.18 -53.35
C PRO A 39 -12.37 3.00 -53.55
N LEU A 40 -11.78 2.03 -52.86
CA LEU A 40 -10.39 1.65 -53.07
C LEU A 40 -10.20 1.03 -54.46
N GLY A 41 -9.17 1.48 -55.19
CA GLY A 41 -8.78 0.89 -56.47
C GLY A 41 -9.30 1.64 -57.70
N GLU A 42 -9.74 0.90 -58.73
CA GLU A 42 -10.08 1.47 -60.05
C GLU A 42 -11.57 1.84 -60.21
N ILE A 43 -12.37 1.73 -59.14
CA ILE A 43 -13.80 2.10 -59.17
C ILE A 43 -13.89 3.62 -59.01
N GLU A 44 -14.63 4.28 -59.89
CA GLU A 44 -14.82 5.74 -59.83
C GLU A 44 -15.77 6.12 -58.67
N GLU A 45 -15.59 7.31 -58.11
CA GLU A 45 -16.47 7.83 -57.06
C GLU A 45 -17.93 7.92 -57.55
N SER A 46 -18.88 7.50 -56.69
CA SER A 46 -20.31 7.52 -56.99
C SER A 46 -21.14 7.86 -55.76
N GLY A 47 -22.42 8.18 -55.99
CA GLY A 47 -23.41 8.31 -54.92
C GLY A 47 -23.71 6.95 -54.31
N THR A 48 -24.01 6.94 -53.01
CA THR A 48 -24.19 5.69 -52.25
C THR A 48 -25.47 5.63 -51.44
N VAL A 49 -26.12 6.77 -51.18
CA VAL A 49 -27.25 6.83 -50.24
C VAL A 49 -28.38 7.68 -50.80
N PHE A 50 -29.55 7.07 -51.00
CA PHE A 50 -30.75 7.79 -51.40
C PHE A 50 -31.27 8.64 -50.24
N GLN A 51 -31.43 8.02 -49.07
CA GLN A 51 -31.84 8.72 -47.85
C GLN A 51 -31.42 7.98 -46.58
N SER A 52 -31.11 8.75 -45.55
CA SER A 52 -30.80 8.21 -44.25
C SER A 52 -31.28 9.13 -43.14
N TYR A 53 -31.91 8.54 -42.12
CA TYR A 53 -32.60 9.24 -41.04
C TYR A 53 -32.43 8.51 -39.70
N VAL A 54 -32.70 9.25 -38.62
CA VAL A 54 -33.10 8.65 -37.33
C VAL A 54 -34.60 8.88 -37.16
N ALA A 55 -35.37 7.81 -36.99
CA ALA A 55 -36.78 7.91 -36.61
C ALA A 55 -36.91 7.89 -35.09
N ILE A 56 -37.80 8.68 -34.53
CA ILE A 56 -38.12 8.68 -33.10
C ILE A 56 -39.59 8.38 -32.86
N GLY A 57 -39.87 7.52 -31.88
CA GLY A 57 -41.20 7.24 -31.32
C GLY A 57 -41.18 7.42 -29.81
N ILE A 58 -42.22 8.02 -29.21
CA ILE A 58 -42.33 8.18 -27.75
C ILE A 58 -43.50 7.33 -27.25
N ASN A 59 -43.21 6.40 -26.34
CA ASN A 59 -44.11 5.34 -25.88
C ASN A 59 -45.13 5.81 -24.83
N ASN A 60 -45.86 6.89 -25.11
CA ASN A 60 -46.95 7.38 -24.26
C ASN A 60 -48.36 7.19 -24.90
N ASP A 61 -48.49 6.41 -25.99
CA ASP A 61 -49.79 6.08 -26.59
C ASP A 61 -49.79 4.64 -27.13
N ASP A 62 -50.93 3.96 -27.09
CA ASP A 62 -51.10 2.53 -27.43
C ASP A 62 -50.84 2.19 -28.92
N SER A 63 -50.36 3.14 -29.73
CA SER A 63 -49.93 3.00 -31.14
C SER A 63 -49.11 4.23 -31.59
N PRO A 64 -47.80 4.31 -31.30
CA PRO A 64 -47.01 5.51 -31.58
C PRO A 64 -46.67 5.61 -33.08
N THR A 65 -47.11 6.67 -33.75
CA THR A 65 -46.54 7.05 -35.06
C THR A 65 -45.12 7.59 -34.86
N ARG A 66 -44.17 7.21 -35.72
CA ARG A 66 -42.79 7.71 -35.64
C ARG A 66 -42.58 8.92 -36.53
N THR A 67 -41.56 9.72 -36.22
CA THR A 67 -41.14 10.87 -37.03
C THR A 67 -39.68 10.72 -37.42
N PHE A 68 -39.35 10.85 -38.72
CA PHE A 68 -37.97 10.98 -39.17
C PHE A 68 -37.44 12.38 -38.83
N LEU A 69 -36.36 12.43 -38.03
CA LEU A 69 -35.64 13.64 -37.70
C LEU A 69 -34.87 14.12 -38.95
N SER A 70 -35.42 15.12 -39.63
CA SER A 70 -34.83 15.71 -40.84
C SER A 70 -35.40 17.10 -41.10
N SER A 71 -34.57 17.95 -41.69
CA SER A 71 -34.93 19.27 -42.23
C SER A 71 -35.99 19.24 -43.34
N SER A 72 -36.23 18.06 -43.92
CA SER A 72 -37.35 17.81 -44.85
C SER A 72 -38.71 17.70 -44.15
N ASN A 73 -38.71 17.27 -42.89
CA ASN A 73 -39.92 17.00 -42.09
C ASN A 73 -40.14 18.04 -40.98
N LEU A 74 -39.05 18.62 -40.47
CA LEU A 74 -39.00 19.52 -39.33
C LEU A 74 -38.31 20.83 -39.69
N GLU A 75 -38.65 21.90 -38.98
CA GLU A 75 -37.91 23.16 -39.08
C GLU A 75 -36.51 22.96 -38.47
N ALA A 76 -35.48 23.01 -39.32
CA ALA A 76 -34.12 22.67 -38.92
C ALA A 76 -33.51 23.73 -37.97
N PRO A 77 -32.84 23.30 -36.88
CA PRO A 77 -32.03 24.21 -36.09
C PRO A 77 -30.82 24.69 -36.91
N GLU A 78 -30.18 25.77 -36.46
CA GLU A 78 -28.86 26.14 -36.99
C GLU A 78 -27.79 25.20 -36.40
N PHE A 79 -26.73 24.94 -37.19
CA PHE A 79 -25.52 24.31 -36.65
C PHE A 79 -24.85 25.27 -35.67
N SER A 80 -24.47 24.77 -34.49
CA SER A 80 -23.73 25.53 -33.49
C SER A 80 -22.27 25.71 -33.88
N ASN A 81 -21.67 24.69 -34.50
CA ASN A 81 -20.31 24.71 -35.02
C ASN A 81 -20.17 23.74 -36.21
N PHE A 82 -19.24 24.00 -37.14
CA PHE A 82 -18.84 23.01 -38.15
C PHE A 82 -17.45 23.30 -38.72
N THR A 83 -16.75 22.24 -39.09
CA THR A 83 -15.47 22.22 -39.79
C THR A 83 -15.61 21.41 -41.09
N ALA A 84 -14.49 21.03 -41.70
CA ALA A 84 -14.51 20.14 -42.85
C ALA A 84 -14.81 18.69 -42.47
N THR A 85 -14.57 18.27 -41.23
CA THR A 85 -14.76 16.88 -40.77
C THR A 85 -15.85 16.74 -39.71
N ASN A 86 -16.27 17.83 -39.08
CA ASN A 86 -17.17 17.82 -37.93
C ASN A 86 -18.31 18.83 -38.04
N ALA A 87 -19.49 18.53 -37.48
CA ALA A 87 -20.61 19.46 -37.35
C ALA A 87 -21.45 19.17 -36.10
N SER A 88 -21.87 20.23 -35.42
CA SER A 88 -22.64 20.15 -34.18
C SER A 88 -23.94 20.95 -34.26
N SER A 89 -25.00 20.45 -33.64
CA SER A 89 -26.30 21.12 -33.55
C SER A 89 -27.00 20.79 -32.23
N THR A 90 -28.00 21.62 -31.89
CA THR A 90 -28.85 21.40 -30.71
C THR A 90 -30.30 21.62 -31.11
N PHE A 91 -31.20 20.76 -30.66
CA PHE A 91 -32.63 20.89 -30.92
C PHE A 91 -33.47 20.22 -29.84
N ASP A 92 -34.72 20.66 -29.73
CA ASP A 92 -35.70 20.04 -28.85
C ASP A 92 -36.68 19.23 -29.69
N PHE A 93 -37.00 18.01 -29.27
CA PHE A 93 -38.04 17.21 -29.90
C PHE A 93 -38.88 16.48 -28.86
N SER A 94 -40.19 16.76 -28.89
CA SER A 94 -41.22 16.06 -28.11
C SER A 94 -40.91 15.92 -26.60
N GLY A 95 -40.31 16.95 -26.01
CA GLY A 95 -40.01 17.01 -24.57
C GLY A 95 -38.60 16.55 -24.18
N LEU A 96 -37.78 16.12 -25.15
CA LEU A 96 -36.37 15.80 -24.99
C LEU A 96 -35.51 16.90 -25.63
N ASN A 97 -34.34 17.15 -25.06
CA ASN A 97 -33.33 18.03 -25.63
C ASN A 97 -32.24 17.16 -26.26
N PHE A 98 -31.79 17.53 -27.46
CA PHE A 98 -30.76 16.82 -28.22
C PHE A 98 -29.56 17.73 -28.45
N VAL A 99 -28.37 17.22 -28.18
CA VAL A 99 -27.11 17.72 -28.71
C VAL A 99 -26.59 16.68 -29.68
N LEU A 100 -26.37 17.06 -30.93
CA LEU A 100 -25.90 16.17 -31.99
C LEU A 100 -24.51 16.61 -32.45
N ASN A 101 -23.55 15.70 -32.36
CA ASN A 101 -22.22 15.82 -32.94
C ASN A 101 -22.08 14.83 -34.10
N GLN A 102 -21.61 15.31 -35.25
CA GLN A 102 -21.47 14.54 -36.48
C GLN A 102 -20.03 14.64 -36.98
N GLU A 103 -19.37 13.50 -37.15
CA GLU A 103 -17.95 13.41 -37.48
C GLU A 103 -17.73 12.46 -38.65
N VAL A 104 -16.86 12.83 -39.59
CA VAL A 104 -16.32 11.90 -40.57
C VAL A 104 -14.84 11.64 -40.34
N SER A 105 -14.44 10.38 -40.47
CA SER A 105 -13.05 9.92 -40.29
C SER A 105 -12.66 8.89 -41.35
N ASP A 106 -11.34 8.81 -41.62
CA ASP A 106 -10.79 7.73 -42.44
C ASP A 106 -10.89 6.41 -41.66
N LEU A 107 -11.29 5.34 -42.34
CA LEU A 107 -11.22 3.98 -41.81
C LEU A 107 -9.91 3.35 -42.27
N ALA A 108 -9.15 2.75 -41.37
CA ALA A 108 -7.84 2.18 -41.68
C ALA A 108 -7.58 0.86 -40.95
N ASP A 109 -6.83 -0.02 -41.62
CA ASP A 109 -6.18 -1.20 -41.05
C ASP A 109 -4.67 -0.95 -41.07
N GLY A 110 -4.11 -0.61 -39.92
CA GLY A 110 -2.74 -0.08 -39.80
C GLY A 110 -2.54 1.21 -40.59
N GLU A 111 -1.52 1.27 -41.45
CA GLU A 111 -1.27 2.44 -42.32
C GLU A 111 -2.15 2.44 -43.59
N GLN A 112 -2.94 1.39 -43.82
CA GLN A 112 -3.72 1.23 -45.04
C GLN A 112 -5.16 1.69 -44.82
N ARG A 113 -5.59 2.70 -45.58
CA ARG A 113 -6.99 3.12 -45.60
C ARG A 113 -7.88 2.02 -46.19
N THR A 114 -8.92 1.65 -45.46
CA THR A 114 -9.93 0.63 -45.80
C THR A 114 -11.29 1.24 -46.17
N GLY A 115 -11.53 2.51 -45.78
CA GLY A 115 -12.79 3.21 -46.09
C GLY A 115 -12.93 4.57 -45.39
N SER A 116 -14.17 4.92 -45.05
CA SER A 116 -14.54 6.11 -44.28
C SER A 116 -15.74 5.83 -43.37
N ASN A 117 -15.81 6.51 -42.23
CA ASN A 117 -16.97 6.48 -41.33
C ASN A 117 -17.66 7.85 -41.27
N LEU A 118 -18.97 7.83 -41.04
CA LEU A 118 -19.74 8.94 -40.48
C LEU A 118 -20.28 8.50 -39.12
N VAL A 119 -19.78 9.10 -38.04
CA VAL A 119 -20.26 8.88 -36.67
C VAL A 119 -21.18 10.02 -36.27
N GLN A 120 -22.37 9.68 -35.77
CA GLN A 120 -23.37 10.65 -35.31
C GLN A 120 -23.75 10.32 -33.88
N THR A 121 -23.44 11.23 -32.97
CA THR A 121 -23.62 11.06 -31.53
C THR A 121 -24.67 12.03 -31.03
N TYR A 122 -25.77 11.48 -30.51
CA TYR A 122 -26.89 12.19 -29.93
C TYR A 122 -26.81 12.09 -28.42
N THR A 123 -26.52 13.19 -27.75
CA THR A 123 -26.74 13.33 -26.30
C THR A 123 -28.16 13.81 -26.08
N ILE A 124 -28.96 13.02 -25.36
CA ILE A 124 -30.40 13.21 -25.21
C ILE A 124 -30.70 13.42 -23.73
N THR A 125 -31.26 14.56 -23.38
CA THR A 125 -31.64 14.91 -22.01
C THR A 125 -33.15 14.96 -21.86
N ASN A 126 -33.68 14.48 -20.73
CA ASN A 126 -35.07 14.70 -20.34
C ASN A 126 -35.18 15.92 -19.39
N PRO A 127 -35.47 17.14 -19.89
CA PRO A 127 -35.70 18.32 -19.05
C PRO A 127 -37.06 18.31 -18.32
N GLY A 128 -37.86 17.27 -18.52
CA GLY A 128 -39.22 17.14 -17.99
C GLY A 128 -39.27 16.79 -16.51
N THR A 129 -40.47 16.41 -16.05
CA THR A 129 -40.73 16.01 -14.65
C THR A 129 -41.23 14.57 -14.52
N GLU A 130 -41.39 13.86 -15.64
CA GLU A 130 -41.79 12.46 -15.67
C GLU A 130 -40.78 11.68 -16.51
N THR A 131 -40.60 10.40 -16.21
CA THR A 131 -39.78 9.50 -17.04
C THR A 131 -40.39 9.40 -18.44
N LEU A 132 -39.55 9.49 -19.46
CA LEU A 132 -39.94 9.35 -20.86
C LEU A 132 -39.37 8.06 -21.42
N GLU A 133 -40.25 7.21 -21.95
CA GLU A 133 -39.87 6.04 -22.73
C GLU A 133 -39.96 6.38 -24.22
N PHE A 134 -38.90 6.09 -24.97
CA PHE A 134 -38.84 6.38 -26.39
C PHE A 134 -37.98 5.34 -27.11
N GLU A 135 -38.15 5.26 -28.42
CA GLU A 135 -37.35 4.43 -29.30
C GLU A 135 -36.71 5.31 -30.38
N LEU A 136 -35.51 4.91 -30.79
CA LEU A 136 -34.82 5.48 -31.95
C LEU A 136 -34.58 4.36 -32.95
N ILE A 137 -34.83 4.64 -34.23
CA ILE A 137 -34.54 3.71 -35.33
C ILE A 137 -33.59 4.39 -36.30
N ARG A 138 -32.38 3.85 -36.43
CA ARG A 138 -31.48 4.18 -37.53
C ARG A 138 -32.04 3.57 -38.81
N TYR A 139 -32.32 4.42 -39.79
CA TYR A 139 -32.83 4.02 -41.10
C TYR A 139 -31.87 4.48 -42.19
N LEU A 140 -31.54 3.58 -43.11
CA LEU A 140 -30.72 3.87 -44.27
C LEU A 140 -31.29 3.17 -45.50
N ASP A 141 -31.25 3.88 -46.61
CA ASP A 141 -31.62 3.44 -47.94
C ASP A 141 -30.42 3.72 -48.84
N GLY A 142 -29.66 2.66 -49.13
CA GLY A 142 -28.55 2.75 -50.06
C GLY A 142 -29.07 2.79 -51.50
N ASP A 143 -28.30 3.47 -52.33
CA ASP A 143 -28.50 3.53 -53.78
C ASP A 143 -27.08 3.42 -54.35
N LEU A 144 -26.42 2.27 -54.11
CA LEU A 144 -25.04 2.10 -54.55
C LEU A 144 -25.06 1.94 -56.07
N ASP A 145 -24.62 2.98 -56.79
CA ASP A 145 -24.63 3.01 -58.27
C ASP A 145 -23.20 2.90 -58.82
N PHE A 146 -22.40 1.95 -58.32
CA PHE A 146 -21.05 1.70 -58.83
C PHE A 146 -21.05 0.78 -60.06
N ASP A 147 -22.01 -0.14 -60.16
CA ASP A 147 -22.18 -1.02 -61.33
C ASP A 147 -23.14 -0.46 -62.42
N GLY A 148 -23.80 0.66 -62.14
CA GLY A 148 -24.81 1.28 -63.00
C GLY A 148 -26.25 0.84 -62.74
N SER A 149 -26.50 0.15 -61.62
CA SER A 149 -27.80 -0.30 -61.11
C SER A 149 -28.00 0.19 -59.67
N ILE A 150 -29.26 0.41 -59.28
CA ILE A 150 -29.70 0.66 -57.89
C ILE A 150 -30.35 -0.58 -57.28
N GLN A 151 -29.87 -1.76 -57.71
CA GLN A 151 -30.38 -3.03 -57.19
C GLN A 151 -29.26 -3.65 -56.40
N ASP A 152 -29.44 -3.63 -55.10
CA ASP A 152 -28.45 -4.00 -54.13
C ASP A 152 -28.74 -5.38 -53.55
N THR A 153 -27.75 -5.90 -52.85
CA THR A 153 -27.92 -7.01 -51.91
C THR A 153 -27.42 -6.55 -50.54
N GLY A 154 -27.33 -7.43 -49.56
CA GLY A 154 -26.99 -7.01 -48.21
C GLY A 154 -27.23 -8.11 -47.19
N GLY A 155 -26.92 -7.79 -45.95
CA GLY A 155 -27.04 -8.74 -44.86
C GLY A 155 -26.71 -8.10 -43.53
N ARG A 156 -26.45 -8.96 -42.55
CA ARG A 156 -25.98 -8.55 -41.22
C ARG A 156 -24.90 -9.48 -40.72
N PHE A 157 -24.04 -8.95 -39.86
CA PHE A 157 -23.11 -9.75 -39.08
C PHE A 157 -22.91 -9.12 -37.70
N PHE A 158 -22.24 -9.86 -36.82
CA PHE A 158 -21.86 -9.40 -35.50
C PHE A 158 -20.36 -9.21 -35.44
N GLU A 159 -19.95 -8.07 -34.94
CA GLU A 159 -18.60 -7.83 -34.47
C GLU A 159 -18.60 -7.82 -32.94
N GLY A 160 -18.11 -8.90 -32.32
CA GLY A 160 -18.26 -9.08 -30.88
C GLY A 160 -19.75 -9.11 -30.49
N SER A 161 -20.19 -8.14 -29.69
CA SER A 161 -21.60 -7.92 -29.35
C SER A 161 -22.31 -6.90 -30.23
N GLN A 162 -21.59 -6.20 -31.11
CA GLN A 162 -22.14 -5.12 -31.92
C GLN A 162 -22.75 -5.65 -33.22
N GLU A 163 -24.01 -5.28 -33.46
CA GLU A 163 -24.73 -5.64 -34.68
C GLU A 163 -24.47 -4.65 -35.82
N ILE A 164 -24.12 -5.16 -37.00
CA ILE A 164 -23.89 -4.36 -38.20
C ILE A 164 -24.81 -4.85 -39.31
N LEU A 165 -25.65 -3.95 -39.83
CA LEU A 165 -26.44 -4.16 -41.04
C LEU A 165 -25.74 -3.51 -42.21
N PHE A 166 -25.79 -4.10 -43.40
CA PHE A 166 -25.11 -3.53 -44.56
C PHE A 166 -25.80 -3.82 -45.88
N GLU A 167 -25.56 -2.94 -46.85
CA GLU A 167 -25.96 -3.05 -48.25
C GLU A 167 -24.70 -3.09 -49.12
N THR A 168 -24.74 -3.89 -50.18
CA THR A 168 -23.64 -4.05 -51.13
C THR A 168 -24.13 -3.83 -52.55
N ASP A 169 -23.34 -3.11 -53.34
CA ASP A 169 -23.61 -2.77 -54.75
C ASP A 169 -23.79 -4.01 -55.64
N SER A 170 -22.96 -5.04 -55.41
CA SER A 170 -23.09 -6.32 -56.08
C SER A 170 -22.41 -7.45 -55.28
N GLY A 171 -22.86 -8.68 -55.49
CA GLY A 171 -22.33 -9.87 -54.81
C GLY A 171 -23.41 -10.93 -54.62
N ASP A 172 -23.01 -12.21 -54.59
CA ASP A 172 -23.85 -13.37 -54.29
C ASP A 172 -23.53 -13.99 -52.91
N SER A 173 -22.73 -13.28 -52.11
CA SER A 173 -22.44 -13.50 -50.70
C SER A 173 -21.68 -12.28 -50.15
N GLY A 174 -21.79 -11.95 -48.86
CA GLY A 174 -21.03 -10.86 -48.23
C GLY A 174 -19.51 -10.94 -48.45
N ALA A 175 -18.98 -12.12 -48.78
CA ALA A 175 -17.57 -12.37 -49.11
C ALA A 175 -17.15 -11.97 -50.54
N SER A 176 -18.09 -11.59 -51.40
CA SER A 176 -17.86 -11.21 -52.81
C SER A 176 -18.09 -9.73 -53.10
N ALA A 177 -18.49 -8.96 -52.09
CA ALA A 177 -18.78 -7.54 -52.21
C ALA A 177 -17.54 -6.72 -52.62
N THR A 178 -17.72 -5.81 -53.56
CA THR A 178 -16.67 -4.87 -53.98
C THR A 178 -16.77 -3.54 -53.23
N THR A 179 -17.96 -3.15 -52.85
CA THR A 179 -18.32 -1.88 -52.19
C THR A 179 -19.55 -2.09 -51.32
N PHE A 180 -19.61 -1.42 -50.18
CA PHE A 180 -20.75 -1.51 -49.28
C PHE A 180 -20.98 -0.22 -48.48
N VAL A 181 -22.21 -0.05 -48.00
CA VAL A 181 -22.57 0.90 -46.94
C VAL A 181 -23.18 0.14 -45.78
N GLY A 182 -22.68 0.37 -44.57
CA GLY A 182 -23.14 -0.29 -43.35
C GLY A 182 -23.68 0.69 -42.33
N ILE A 183 -24.56 0.22 -41.45
CA ILE A 183 -24.99 0.95 -40.24
C ILE A 183 -24.80 0.08 -38.99
N THR A 184 -24.46 0.76 -37.91
CA THR A 184 -24.51 0.20 -36.55
C THR A 184 -24.91 1.29 -35.56
N THR A 185 -25.34 0.87 -34.37
CA THR A 185 -25.73 1.75 -33.28
C THR A 185 -25.16 1.30 -31.95
N THR A 186 -25.05 2.22 -30.99
CA THR A 186 -24.79 1.92 -29.58
C THR A 186 -25.68 2.77 -28.69
N GLY A 187 -26.13 2.19 -27.58
CA GLY A 187 -27.02 2.82 -26.60
C GLY A 187 -28.44 2.24 -26.64
N GLY A 188 -29.13 2.28 -25.50
CA GLY A 188 -30.45 1.67 -25.33
C GLY A 188 -30.38 0.20 -24.90
N SER A 189 -31.56 -0.42 -24.73
CA SER A 189 -31.72 -1.70 -24.01
C SER A 189 -32.22 -2.89 -24.85
N GLU A 190 -32.65 -2.67 -26.10
CA GLU A 190 -33.17 -3.72 -26.98
C GLU A 190 -32.86 -3.36 -28.43
N GLU A 191 -32.23 -4.28 -29.17
CA GLU A 191 -31.87 -4.11 -30.60
C GLU A 191 -32.82 -4.95 -31.46
N ASN A 192 -33.70 -4.29 -32.21
CA ASN A 192 -34.48 -4.94 -33.26
C ASN A 192 -33.97 -4.47 -34.62
N TYR A 193 -34.01 -5.35 -35.63
CA TYR A 193 -33.52 -5.02 -36.97
C TYR A 193 -34.52 -5.41 -38.06
N GLU A 194 -34.41 -4.80 -39.24
CA GLU A 194 -35.09 -5.25 -40.45
C GLU A 194 -34.28 -4.84 -41.68
N ILE A 195 -34.08 -5.80 -42.60
CA ILE A 195 -33.56 -5.53 -43.95
C ILE A 195 -34.67 -5.88 -44.94
N SER A 196 -35.11 -4.92 -45.73
CA SER A 196 -36.32 -5.07 -46.55
C SER A 196 -36.32 -4.12 -47.74
N SER A 197 -37.31 -4.23 -48.63
CA SER A 197 -37.42 -3.31 -49.77
C SER A 197 -37.83 -1.89 -49.37
N PHE A 198 -37.21 -0.88 -50.00
CA PHE A 198 -37.41 0.55 -49.74
C PHE A 198 -38.85 0.99 -49.44
N SER A 199 -39.77 0.66 -50.34
CA SER A 199 -41.16 1.13 -50.23
C SER A 199 -41.93 0.55 -49.03
N GLY A 200 -41.49 -0.58 -48.50
CA GLY A 200 -42.10 -1.26 -47.36
C GLY A 200 -41.62 -0.69 -46.04
N LEU A 201 -40.31 -0.74 -45.80
CA LEU A 201 -39.73 -0.48 -44.48
C LEU A 201 -39.95 0.96 -43.99
N SER A 202 -39.69 1.95 -44.86
CA SER A 202 -39.90 3.37 -44.52
C SER A 202 -41.35 3.66 -44.09
N SER A 203 -42.32 3.10 -44.82
CA SER A 203 -43.74 3.26 -44.53
C SER A 203 -44.14 2.60 -43.21
N ASN A 204 -43.60 1.41 -42.94
CA ASN A 204 -43.86 0.64 -41.73
C ASN A 204 -43.27 1.34 -40.48
N ILE A 205 -42.03 1.86 -40.59
CA ILE A 205 -41.38 2.60 -39.51
C ILE A 205 -42.24 3.79 -39.08
N ILE A 206 -42.67 4.62 -40.03
CA ILE A 206 -43.50 5.81 -39.75
C ILE A 206 -44.89 5.45 -39.24
N ALA A 207 -45.46 4.33 -39.71
CA ALA A 207 -46.73 3.81 -39.21
C ALA A 207 -46.64 3.29 -37.75
N GLY A 208 -45.43 3.17 -37.19
CA GLY A 208 -45.22 2.66 -35.83
C GLY A 208 -45.15 1.13 -35.75
N GLU A 209 -44.95 0.45 -36.88
CA GLU A 209 -44.79 -1.00 -36.88
C GLU A 209 -43.40 -1.37 -36.33
N ALA A 210 -43.33 -2.37 -35.44
CA ALA A 210 -42.05 -2.87 -34.94
C ALA A 210 -41.21 -3.47 -36.08
N LEU A 211 -39.90 -3.33 -36.00
CA LEU A 211 -38.97 -4.01 -36.91
C LEU A 211 -39.12 -5.52 -36.72
N SER A 212 -39.18 -6.25 -37.83
CA SER A 212 -39.59 -7.65 -37.85
C SER A 212 -38.52 -8.67 -37.44
N ASN A 213 -37.27 -8.23 -37.24
CA ASN A 213 -36.10 -9.09 -37.00
C ASN A 213 -35.89 -10.10 -38.13
N THR A 214 -36.02 -9.63 -39.38
CA THR A 214 -35.86 -10.45 -40.59
C THR A 214 -35.08 -9.73 -41.67
N ILE A 215 -34.48 -10.52 -42.56
CA ILE A 215 -33.89 -10.09 -43.82
C ILE A 215 -34.79 -10.59 -44.95
N GLN A 216 -35.36 -9.68 -45.73
CA GLN A 216 -36.25 -10.02 -46.83
C GLN A 216 -35.46 -10.72 -47.94
N GLY A 217 -35.72 -12.00 -48.16
CA GLY A 217 -35.04 -12.75 -49.20
C GLY A 217 -33.80 -13.49 -48.73
N ASP A 218 -33.48 -13.48 -47.44
CA ASP A 218 -32.58 -14.46 -46.83
C ASP A 218 -33.18 -15.86 -46.92
N GLY A 219 -32.36 -16.82 -47.33
CA GLY A 219 -32.74 -18.17 -47.71
C GLY A 219 -33.04 -19.07 -46.51
N ASP A 220 -32.90 -20.38 -46.75
CA ASP A 220 -32.87 -21.37 -45.65
C ASP A 220 -31.41 -21.64 -45.18
N ASP A 221 -30.42 -20.95 -45.76
CA ASP A 221 -29.05 -20.93 -45.25
C ASP A 221 -28.92 -19.94 -44.09
N GLU A 222 -28.13 -20.32 -43.10
CA GLU A 222 -27.99 -19.55 -41.85
C GLU A 222 -26.92 -18.44 -42.03
N ASP A 223 -26.73 -17.91 -43.23
CA ASP A 223 -25.65 -16.96 -43.54
C ASP A 223 -26.07 -15.48 -43.38
N GLN A 224 -27.35 -15.23 -43.10
CA GLN A 224 -27.88 -13.89 -42.79
C GLN A 224 -27.62 -12.87 -43.90
N PHE A 225 -27.76 -13.33 -45.15
CA PHE A 225 -27.53 -12.56 -46.36
C PHE A 225 -28.69 -12.72 -47.35
N ILE A 226 -28.92 -11.73 -48.22
CA ILE A 226 -29.99 -11.80 -49.21
C ILE A 226 -29.66 -12.85 -50.28
N ASP A 227 -30.58 -13.79 -50.44
CA ASP A 227 -30.43 -15.04 -51.16
C ASP A 227 -31.34 -15.04 -52.41
N GLY A 228 -30.94 -14.34 -53.47
CA GLY A 228 -31.76 -14.24 -54.69
C GLY A 228 -31.49 -13.05 -55.62
N ASP A 229 -32.54 -12.59 -56.30
CA ASP A 229 -32.48 -11.42 -57.19
C ASP A 229 -32.31 -10.14 -56.36
N ALA A 230 -31.31 -9.33 -56.68
CA ALA A 230 -31.07 -8.02 -56.07
C ALA A 230 -32.32 -7.11 -56.12
N TYR A 231 -32.47 -6.26 -55.12
CA TYR A 231 -33.58 -5.31 -55.02
C TYR A 231 -33.13 -4.01 -54.34
N ASP A 232 -34.01 -3.03 -54.30
CA ASP A 232 -33.79 -1.72 -53.66
C ASP A 232 -33.82 -1.90 -52.12
N VAL A 233 -32.65 -2.12 -51.51
CA VAL A 233 -32.49 -2.54 -50.11
C VAL A 233 -32.62 -1.34 -49.17
N THR A 234 -33.20 -1.58 -47.99
CA THR A 234 -33.18 -0.63 -46.88
C THR A 234 -32.84 -1.35 -45.59
N LEU A 235 -32.13 -0.63 -44.71
CA LEU A 235 -31.74 -1.06 -43.38
C LEU A 235 -32.52 -0.31 -42.29
N GLY A 236 -32.97 -1.03 -41.27
CA GLY A 236 -33.55 -0.48 -40.06
C GLY A 236 -32.95 -1.15 -38.83
N LEU A 237 -32.38 -0.36 -37.91
CA LEU A 237 -31.83 -0.83 -36.64
C LEU A 237 -32.41 0.02 -35.50
N GLY A 238 -33.08 -0.60 -34.54
CA GLY A 238 -33.89 0.08 -33.51
C GLY A 238 -33.39 -0.14 -32.09
N ASN A 239 -33.43 0.91 -31.27
CA ASN A 239 -32.95 0.96 -29.90
C ASN A 239 -34.03 1.57 -28.97
N ILE A 240 -34.24 1.00 -27.79
CA ILE A 240 -35.24 1.47 -26.80
C ILE A 240 -34.56 2.14 -25.59
N PHE A 241 -35.12 3.27 -25.17
CA PHE A 241 -34.63 4.12 -24.08
C PHE A 241 -35.73 4.41 -23.04
N SER A 242 -35.32 4.56 -21.79
CA SER A 242 -36.14 5.05 -20.68
C SER A 242 -35.31 6.07 -19.92
N LEU A 243 -35.79 7.31 -19.84
CA LEU A 243 -35.00 8.43 -19.35
C LEU A 243 -35.76 9.19 -18.26
N ALA A 244 -35.24 9.18 -17.03
CA ALA A 244 -35.82 9.85 -15.88
C ALA A 244 -35.68 11.39 -15.96
N PRO A 245 -36.46 12.16 -15.18
CA PRO A 245 -36.33 13.62 -15.13
C PRO A 245 -34.92 14.08 -14.78
N GLY A 246 -34.32 14.92 -15.62
CA GLY A 246 -32.96 15.44 -15.48
C GLY A 246 -31.87 14.53 -16.04
N GLU A 247 -32.19 13.29 -16.37
CA GLU A 247 -31.22 12.31 -16.87
C GLU A 247 -30.84 12.59 -18.33
N SER A 248 -29.60 12.22 -18.67
CA SER A 248 -29.00 12.32 -19.98
C SER A 248 -28.46 10.97 -20.42
N ILE A 249 -28.65 10.61 -21.69
CA ILE A 249 -28.04 9.42 -22.31
C ILE A 249 -27.38 9.77 -23.62
N THR A 250 -26.54 8.86 -24.10
CA THR A 250 -25.93 8.93 -25.43
C THR A 250 -26.47 7.82 -26.31
N TYR A 251 -26.92 8.20 -27.51
CA TYR A 251 -27.19 7.29 -28.61
C TYR A 251 -26.23 7.62 -29.75
N GLN A 252 -25.47 6.65 -30.20
CA GLN A 252 -24.58 6.82 -31.34
C GLN A 252 -25.03 5.91 -32.48
N THR A 253 -24.91 6.44 -33.69
CA THR A 253 -24.99 5.64 -34.91
C THR A 253 -23.78 5.92 -35.80
N THR A 254 -23.24 4.84 -36.37
CA THR A 254 -22.11 4.88 -37.29
C THR A 254 -22.57 4.38 -38.66
N THR A 255 -22.23 5.15 -39.70
CA THR A 255 -22.38 4.72 -41.09
C THR A 255 -20.98 4.42 -41.65
N ILE A 256 -20.80 3.22 -42.17
CA ILE A 256 -19.51 2.69 -42.65
C ILE A 256 -19.54 2.68 -44.17
N PHE A 257 -18.57 3.31 -44.82
CA PHE A 257 -18.40 3.29 -46.28
C PHE A 257 -17.12 2.52 -46.60
N GLY A 258 -17.29 1.34 -47.19
CA GLY A 258 -16.19 0.38 -47.32
C GLY A 258 -16.02 -0.20 -48.72
N SER A 259 -14.81 -0.70 -48.97
CA SER A 259 -14.45 -1.43 -50.18
C SER A 259 -14.05 -2.86 -49.82
N GLY A 260 -14.66 -3.87 -50.44
CA GLY A 260 -14.41 -5.28 -50.15
C GLY A 260 -15.43 -5.90 -49.19
N ILE A 261 -14.97 -6.90 -48.41
CA ILE A 261 -15.81 -7.71 -47.52
C ILE A 261 -16.19 -6.90 -46.27
N PRO A 262 -17.49 -6.72 -45.97
CA PRO A 262 -17.95 -5.90 -44.85
C PRO A 262 -17.34 -6.27 -43.50
N GLU A 263 -17.26 -7.58 -43.19
CA GLU A 263 -16.69 -8.09 -41.94
C GLU A 263 -15.22 -7.70 -41.72
N GLN A 264 -14.45 -7.52 -42.80
CA GLN A 264 -13.03 -7.15 -42.71
C GLN A 264 -12.81 -5.65 -42.59
N VAL A 265 -13.79 -4.87 -43.00
CA VAL A 265 -13.70 -3.41 -43.03
C VAL A 265 -14.32 -2.83 -41.77
N ALA A 266 -15.45 -3.36 -41.31
CA ALA A 266 -16.12 -2.84 -40.11
C ALA A 266 -15.35 -3.07 -38.82
N SER A 267 -14.39 -4.01 -38.80
CA SER A 267 -13.55 -4.32 -37.63
C SER A 267 -12.53 -3.27 -37.22
N SER A 268 -12.81 -2.03 -37.60
CA SER A 268 -11.99 -0.86 -37.33
C SER A 268 -12.84 0.31 -36.80
N THR A 269 -14.02 0.04 -36.24
CA THR A 269 -14.87 1.07 -35.64
C THR A 269 -14.17 1.69 -34.41
N PRO A 270 -13.93 3.02 -34.39
CA PRO A 270 -13.29 3.69 -33.26
C PRO A 270 -14.20 3.72 -32.01
N PRO A 271 -13.63 3.92 -30.80
CA PRO A 271 -14.42 4.15 -29.59
C PRO A 271 -15.37 5.36 -29.73
N LEU A 272 -16.40 5.40 -28.87
CA LEU A 272 -17.29 6.55 -28.68
C LEU A 272 -16.48 7.88 -28.67
N PRO A 273 -16.97 8.97 -29.29
CA PRO A 273 -16.31 10.26 -29.21
C PRO A 273 -16.23 10.65 -27.74
N LEU A 274 -15.05 11.17 -27.40
CA LEU A 274 -14.73 11.65 -26.06
C LEU A 274 -15.82 12.64 -25.61
N PRO A 275 -16.34 12.52 -24.37
CA PRO A 275 -17.35 13.44 -23.85
C PRO A 275 -16.84 14.89 -23.90
N ASP A 276 -17.76 15.86 -24.08
CA ASP A 276 -17.48 17.31 -23.96
C ASP A 276 -17.21 17.76 -22.49
N ALA A 277 -16.80 16.84 -21.61
CA ALA A 277 -16.67 17.00 -20.15
C ALA A 277 -15.37 17.70 -19.72
N ILE A 278 -15.32 18.11 -18.45
CA ILE A 278 -14.07 18.56 -17.79
C ILE A 278 -13.07 17.42 -17.85
N VAL A 279 -11.86 17.67 -18.37
CA VAL A 279 -10.80 16.66 -18.52
C VAL A 279 -9.73 16.88 -17.47
N ALA A 280 -9.54 15.90 -16.59
CA ALA A 280 -8.34 15.79 -15.77
C ALA A 280 -7.39 14.74 -16.38
N CYS A 281 -6.08 14.98 -16.28
CA CYS A 281 -5.10 14.08 -16.89
C CYS A 281 -3.81 13.97 -16.09
N THR A 282 -3.10 12.87 -16.32
CA THR A 282 -1.71 12.70 -15.92
C THR A 282 -0.87 12.16 -17.09
N ASN A 283 0.10 12.95 -17.56
CA ASN A 283 0.86 12.67 -18.78
C ASN A 283 2.37 12.70 -18.52
N ASN A 284 3.16 12.04 -19.38
CA ASN A 284 4.63 12.03 -19.43
C ASN A 284 5.32 11.53 -18.13
N ASP A 285 6.33 12.27 -17.65
CA ASP A 285 6.72 12.24 -16.24
C ASP A 285 5.58 12.86 -15.43
N PRO A 286 5.16 12.35 -14.27
CA PRO A 286 3.78 12.57 -13.85
C PRO A 286 3.47 14.05 -13.67
N ARG A 287 2.73 14.59 -14.64
CA ARG A 287 2.23 15.95 -14.69
C ARG A 287 0.75 15.90 -14.66
N LEU A 288 0.20 16.57 -13.67
CA LEU A 288 -1.20 16.48 -13.38
C LEU A 288 -1.86 17.79 -13.76
N ILE A 289 -2.99 17.66 -14.45
CA ILE A 289 -3.98 18.73 -14.58
C ILE A 289 -5.20 18.25 -13.81
N THR A 290 -5.51 18.95 -12.72
CA THR A 290 -6.67 18.69 -11.89
C THR A 290 -7.96 19.03 -12.64
N TRP A 291 -9.09 18.59 -12.11
CA TRP A 291 -10.41 18.91 -12.65
C TRP A 291 -10.66 20.42 -12.75
N ASP A 292 -10.16 21.22 -11.81
CA ASP A 292 -10.36 22.67 -11.83
C ASP A 292 -9.26 23.42 -12.61
N GLY A 293 -8.38 22.70 -13.32
CA GLY A 293 -7.39 23.27 -14.25
C GLY A 293 -6.07 23.67 -13.61
N VAL A 294 -5.77 23.18 -12.40
CA VAL A 294 -4.47 23.33 -11.74
C VAL A 294 -3.45 22.39 -12.36
N TYR A 295 -2.33 22.95 -12.80
CA TYR A 295 -1.18 22.21 -13.30
C TYR A 295 -0.03 22.22 -12.30
N TYR A 296 0.47 21.01 -12.00
CA TYR A 296 1.66 20.79 -11.19
C TYR A 296 2.39 19.51 -11.59
N GLY A 297 3.69 19.45 -11.30
CA GLY A 297 4.50 18.23 -11.46
C GLY A 297 4.54 17.43 -10.18
N PHE A 298 4.39 16.11 -10.28
CA PHE A 298 4.41 15.19 -9.14
C PHE A 298 5.30 13.99 -9.48
N GLN A 299 6.58 14.10 -9.18
CA GLN A 299 7.58 13.07 -9.44
C GLN A 299 7.65 11.99 -8.35
N GLY A 300 6.56 11.72 -7.62
CA GLY A 300 6.56 10.73 -6.55
C GLY A 300 6.83 9.31 -7.07
N ALA A 301 7.60 8.52 -6.32
CA ALA A 301 7.78 7.10 -6.61
C ALA A 301 6.90 6.26 -5.68
N GLY A 302 5.91 5.57 -6.24
CA GLY A 302 4.95 4.79 -5.47
C GLY A 302 3.66 4.52 -6.22
N GLU A 303 2.68 4.08 -5.45
CA GLU A 303 1.32 3.87 -5.91
C GLU A 303 0.38 4.78 -5.14
N PHE A 304 -0.51 5.47 -5.86
CA PHE A 304 -1.29 6.57 -5.33
C PHE A 304 -2.74 6.48 -5.78
N ILE A 305 -3.63 7.07 -4.99
CA ILE A 305 -5.01 7.34 -5.38
C ILE A 305 -5.01 8.52 -6.35
N LEU A 306 -5.27 8.23 -7.63
CA LEU A 306 -5.44 9.26 -8.65
C LEU A 306 -6.76 9.99 -8.44
N VAL A 307 -7.83 9.22 -8.19
CA VAL A 307 -9.18 9.69 -7.85
C VAL A 307 -9.83 8.69 -6.90
N GLU A 308 -10.47 9.17 -5.84
CA GLU A 308 -11.41 8.42 -5.00
C GLU A 308 -12.78 9.10 -4.93
N SER A 309 -13.82 8.28 -4.79
CA SER A 309 -15.22 8.67 -4.59
C SER A 309 -15.90 7.62 -3.70
N PRO A 310 -17.11 7.87 -3.18
CA PRO A 310 -17.87 6.86 -2.43
C PRO A 310 -18.17 5.57 -3.22
N GLU A 311 -18.13 5.63 -4.56
CA GLU A 311 -18.49 4.51 -5.43
C GLU A 311 -17.27 3.73 -5.95
N ARG A 312 -16.12 4.39 -6.12
CA ARG A 312 -14.94 3.80 -6.76
C ARG A 312 -13.65 4.55 -6.48
N GLN A 313 -12.54 3.84 -6.69
CA GLN A 313 -11.18 4.38 -6.72
C GLN A 313 -10.50 4.09 -8.07
N ILE A 314 -9.60 4.99 -8.45
CA ILE A 314 -8.70 4.86 -9.60
C ILE A 314 -7.29 5.06 -9.06
N HIS A 315 -6.45 4.04 -9.22
CA HIS A 315 -5.07 4.04 -8.72
C HIS A 315 -4.09 4.27 -9.86
N VAL A 316 -2.98 4.94 -9.58
CA VAL A 316 -1.87 5.15 -10.52
C VAL A 316 -0.56 4.68 -9.88
N ARG A 317 0.29 4.03 -10.69
CA ARG A 317 1.65 3.64 -10.30
C ARG A 317 2.66 4.55 -10.99
N GLN A 318 3.54 5.16 -10.21
CA GLN A 318 4.60 6.05 -10.68
C GLN A 318 5.95 5.47 -10.26
N GLN A 319 6.85 5.24 -11.23
CA GLN A 319 8.15 4.62 -10.99
C GLN A 319 9.30 5.54 -11.40
N PRO A 320 10.44 5.52 -10.69
CA PRO A 320 11.62 6.29 -11.05
C PRO A 320 12.11 6.04 -12.48
N LEU A 321 12.29 7.12 -13.23
CA LEU A 321 12.95 7.20 -14.52
C LEU A 321 14.23 8.05 -14.37
N GLY A 322 15.19 7.53 -13.61
CA GLY A 322 16.44 8.21 -13.27
C GLY A 322 16.49 8.67 -11.82
N THR A 323 17.14 9.81 -11.54
CA THR A 323 17.47 10.23 -10.17
C THR A 323 16.40 11.07 -9.48
N ASN A 324 15.58 11.83 -10.20
CA ASN A 324 14.59 12.77 -9.64
C ASN A 324 13.35 12.95 -10.55
N VAL A 325 13.14 12.04 -11.50
CA VAL A 325 12.03 12.07 -12.46
C VAL A 325 11.36 10.70 -12.41
N ALA A 326 10.05 10.64 -12.28
CA ALA A 326 9.26 9.43 -12.33
C ALA A 326 8.51 9.30 -13.69
N ALA A 327 7.82 8.19 -13.91
CA ALA A 327 6.89 8.02 -15.02
C ALA A 327 5.66 7.23 -14.56
N ASN A 328 4.48 7.55 -15.10
CA ASN A 328 3.30 6.71 -14.94
C ASN A 328 3.54 5.37 -15.64
N THR A 329 3.33 4.26 -14.93
CA THR A 329 3.63 2.90 -15.43
C THR A 329 2.45 1.95 -15.33
N ALA A 330 1.44 2.25 -14.51
CA ALA A 330 0.19 1.49 -14.50
C ALA A 330 -0.98 2.34 -14.00
N ILE A 331 -2.18 1.99 -14.44
CA ILE A 331 -3.46 2.48 -13.92
C ILE A 331 -4.34 1.28 -13.58
N ALA A 332 -5.07 1.33 -12.48
CA ALA A 332 -6.00 0.29 -12.08
C ALA A 332 -7.29 0.85 -11.50
N THR A 333 -8.39 0.14 -11.71
CA THR A 333 -9.73 0.47 -11.21
C THR A 333 -10.60 -0.78 -11.06
N THR A 334 -11.87 -0.61 -10.69
CA THR A 334 -12.84 -1.69 -10.55
C THR A 334 -14.12 -1.44 -11.35
N ILE A 335 -14.64 -2.49 -12.00
CA ILE A 335 -15.97 -2.52 -12.61
C ILE A 335 -16.82 -3.53 -11.84
N ASN A 336 -17.79 -3.04 -11.06
CA ASN A 336 -18.67 -3.87 -10.21
C ASN A 336 -17.93 -4.94 -9.38
N GLY A 337 -16.74 -4.59 -8.88
CA GLY A 337 -15.86 -5.48 -8.09
C GLY A 337 -14.83 -6.27 -8.89
N THR A 338 -14.91 -6.30 -10.22
CA THR A 338 -13.88 -6.87 -11.10
C THR A 338 -12.72 -5.89 -11.24
N ARG A 339 -11.48 -6.30 -10.95
CA ARG A 339 -10.31 -5.43 -11.09
C ARG A 339 -9.85 -5.38 -12.53
N VAL A 340 -9.58 -4.17 -13.02
CA VAL A 340 -8.98 -3.94 -14.34
C VAL A 340 -7.76 -3.06 -14.18
N GLY A 341 -6.62 -3.53 -14.68
CA GLY A 341 -5.37 -2.79 -14.70
C GLY A 341 -4.79 -2.71 -16.10
N ILE A 342 -4.17 -1.57 -16.43
CA ILE A 342 -3.42 -1.34 -17.67
C ILE A 342 -1.99 -1.01 -17.29
N TYR A 343 -1.05 -1.86 -17.72
CA TYR A 343 0.35 -1.82 -17.31
C TYR A 343 1.26 -1.52 -18.50
N ALA A 344 2.13 -0.54 -18.35
CA ALA A 344 3.30 -0.39 -19.19
C ALA A 344 4.25 -1.58 -19.00
N ASN A 345 5.20 -1.70 -19.91
CA ASN A 345 6.24 -2.73 -19.97
C ASN A 345 5.70 -4.17 -20.08
N SER A 346 4.42 -4.32 -20.44
CA SER A 346 3.77 -5.61 -20.68
C SER A 346 3.46 -5.81 -22.16
N PRO A 347 3.70 -6.99 -22.75
CA PRO A 347 3.24 -7.30 -24.10
C PRO A 347 1.70 -7.39 -24.19
N ASN A 348 1.03 -7.64 -23.07
CA ASN A 348 -0.42 -7.60 -22.92
C ASN A 348 -0.74 -6.61 -21.78
N PRO A 349 -0.94 -5.31 -22.10
CA PRO A 349 -1.10 -4.28 -21.09
C PRO A 349 -2.31 -4.48 -20.18
N VAL A 350 -3.39 -5.08 -20.69
CA VAL A 350 -4.66 -5.23 -19.95
C VAL A 350 -4.67 -6.52 -19.13
N LEU A 351 -4.87 -6.40 -17.82
CA LEU A 351 -5.16 -7.50 -16.90
C LEU A 351 -6.56 -7.31 -16.32
N ILE A 352 -7.33 -8.41 -16.27
CA ILE A 352 -8.66 -8.48 -15.64
C ILE A 352 -8.60 -9.54 -14.54
N ASP A 353 -8.77 -9.14 -13.29
CA ASP A 353 -8.56 -9.99 -12.10
C ASP A 353 -7.23 -10.77 -12.16
N GLY A 354 -6.14 -10.09 -12.54
CA GLY A 354 -4.80 -10.67 -12.68
C GLY A 354 -4.60 -11.54 -13.93
N VAL A 355 -5.62 -11.72 -14.77
CA VAL A 355 -5.52 -12.48 -16.02
C VAL A 355 -5.19 -11.54 -17.18
N ALA A 356 -4.00 -11.73 -17.77
CA ALA A 356 -3.61 -11.02 -18.99
C ALA A 356 -4.62 -11.29 -20.11
N THR A 357 -5.25 -10.22 -20.59
CA THR A 357 -6.34 -10.29 -21.58
C THR A 357 -5.91 -9.59 -22.86
N GLU A 358 -5.82 -10.34 -23.95
CA GLU A 358 -5.50 -9.79 -25.26
C GLU A 358 -6.76 -9.20 -25.90
N ILE A 359 -6.68 -7.92 -26.26
CA ILE A 359 -7.70 -7.24 -27.08
C ILE A 359 -7.06 -7.04 -28.45
N ALA A 360 -7.71 -7.54 -29.51
CA ALA A 360 -7.23 -7.32 -30.86
C ALA A 360 -7.24 -5.81 -31.19
N ASP A 361 -6.37 -5.41 -32.10
CA ASP A 361 -6.31 -4.01 -32.51
C ASP A 361 -7.64 -3.58 -33.15
N ASN A 362 -8.10 -2.36 -32.84
CA ASN A 362 -9.43 -1.83 -33.19
C ASN A 362 -10.63 -2.70 -32.75
N SER A 363 -10.47 -3.48 -31.69
CA SER A 363 -11.53 -4.30 -31.11
C SER A 363 -11.86 -3.86 -29.68
N SER A 364 -12.91 -4.46 -29.12
CA SER A 364 -13.28 -4.26 -27.73
C SER A 364 -13.61 -5.56 -27.03
N ILE A 365 -13.64 -5.51 -25.70
CA ILE A 365 -14.17 -6.55 -24.84
C ILE A 365 -15.14 -5.94 -23.84
N THR A 366 -16.16 -6.70 -23.45
CA THR A 366 -17.10 -6.33 -22.39
C THR A 366 -16.63 -6.92 -21.06
N VAL A 367 -16.65 -6.08 -20.02
CA VAL A 367 -16.39 -6.47 -18.63
C VAL A 367 -17.58 -5.97 -17.81
N ASP A 368 -18.49 -6.88 -17.49
CA ASP A 368 -19.79 -6.57 -16.89
C ASP A 368 -20.61 -5.53 -17.69
N ASP A 369 -20.89 -4.35 -17.14
CA ASP A 369 -21.61 -3.26 -17.81
C ASP A 369 -20.68 -2.24 -18.49
N ALA A 370 -19.37 -2.47 -18.48
CA ALA A 370 -18.37 -1.62 -19.11
C ALA A 370 -17.75 -2.28 -20.34
N ASN A 371 -17.15 -1.47 -21.22
CA ASN A 371 -16.40 -1.93 -22.39
C ASN A 371 -14.98 -1.37 -22.37
N ILE A 372 -14.01 -2.18 -22.81
CA ILE A 372 -12.62 -1.78 -22.99
C ILE A 372 -12.31 -1.87 -24.48
N PHE A 373 -12.09 -0.73 -25.12
CA PHE A 373 -11.71 -0.61 -26.53
C PHE A 373 -10.20 -0.49 -26.66
N ARG A 374 -9.64 -1.02 -27.74
CA ARG A 374 -8.24 -0.84 -28.10
C ARG A 374 -8.12 -0.23 -29.50
N ASN A 375 -7.35 0.84 -29.63
CA ASN A 375 -6.92 1.42 -30.91
C ASN A 375 -5.40 1.66 -30.87
N GLY A 376 -4.65 0.77 -31.52
CA GLY A 376 -3.19 0.71 -31.46
C GLY A 376 -2.68 0.49 -30.04
N ASN A 377 -2.16 1.58 -29.46
CA ASN A 377 -1.63 1.65 -28.10
C ASN A 377 -2.56 2.38 -27.13
N GLU A 378 -3.67 2.93 -27.62
CA GLU A 378 -4.70 3.56 -26.80
C GLU A 378 -5.71 2.51 -26.34
N TYR A 379 -6.02 2.54 -25.05
CA TYR A 379 -7.03 1.70 -24.40
C TYR A 379 -8.05 2.61 -23.75
N THR A 380 -9.31 2.48 -24.16
CA THR A 380 -10.41 3.30 -23.66
C THR A 380 -11.39 2.41 -22.90
N LEU A 381 -11.41 2.56 -21.58
CA LEU A 381 -12.41 1.93 -20.72
C LEU A 381 -13.60 2.87 -20.61
N VAL A 382 -14.79 2.38 -20.98
CA VAL A 382 -16.06 3.09 -20.90
C VAL A 382 -16.96 2.37 -19.91
N TYR A 383 -17.28 3.03 -18.80
CA TYR A 383 -18.21 2.51 -17.80
C TYR A 383 -19.66 2.53 -18.30
N GLY A 384 -20.54 1.75 -17.66
CA GLY A 384 -21.96 1.69 -18.01
C GLY A 384 -22.71 3.03 -17.90
N ASN A 385 -22.19 3.98 -17.12
CA ASN A 385 -22.69 5.36 -17.00
C ASN A 385 -22.08 6.34 -18.02
N GLY A 386 -21.16 5.89 -18.88
CA GLY A 386 -20.51 6.72 -19.90
C GLY A 386 -19.23 7.44 -19.45
N GLU A 387 -18.83 7.35 -18.17
CA GLU A 387 -17.51 7.81 -17.71
C GLU A 387 -16.40 7.03 -18.42
N GLN A 388 -15.24 7.67 -18.65
CA GLN A 388 -14.16 7.06 -19.43
C GLN A 388 -12.78 7.22 -18.79
N ILE A 389 -11.97 6.17 -18.93
CA ILE A 389 -10.52 6.19 -18.70
C ILE A 389 -9.84 5.91 -20.03
N VAL A 390 -9.14 6.90 -20.56
CA VAL A 390 -8.32 6.77 -21.78
C VAL A 390 -6.87 6.63 -21.36
N THR A 391 -6.24 5.51 -21.74
CA THR A 391 -4.86 5.19 -21.40
C THR A 391 -4.05 4.93 -22.67
N ASP A 392 -3.05 5.76 -22.93
CA ASP A 392 -2.15 5.59 -24.08
C ASP A 392 -0.82 4.99 -23.63
N VAL A 393 -0.51 3.78 -24.09
CA VAL A 393 0.71 3.05 -23.75
C VAL A 393 1.86 3.48 -24.67
N ARG A 394 2.58 4.52 -24.25
CA ARG A 394 3.63 5.16 -25.04
C ARG A 394 4.94 4.38 -25.00
N ASN A 395 5.46 4.04 -26.17
CA ASN A 395 6.76 3.37 -26.38
C ASN A 395 6.95 2.13 -25.48
N THR A 396 5.85 1.45 -25.17
CA THR A 396 5.78 0.32 -24.22
C THR A 396 6.22 0.60 -22.79
N SER A 397 6.75 1.76 -22.41
CA SER A 397 7.42 1.95 -21.12
C SER A 397 6.77 2.94 -20.16
N ARG A 398 5.78 3.69 -20.63
CA ARG A 398 4.98 4.61 -19.81
C ARG A 398 3.52 4.63 -20.27
N ILE A 399 2.66 5.25 -19.48
CA ILE A 399 1.28 5.51 -19.87
C ILE A 399 0.92 7.00 -19.70
N ASP A 400 0.14 7.52 -20.63
CA ASP A 400 -0.55 8.82 -20.49
C ASP A 400 -2.03 8.53 -20.19
N ILE A 401 -2.63 9.25 -19.24
CA ILE A 401 -3.97 8.97 -18.72
C ILE A 401 -4.84 10.22 -18.84
N LYS A 402 -6.02 10.08 -19.45
CA LYS A 402 -7.08 11.10 -19.47
C LYS A 402 -8.35 10.53 -18.87
N LEU A 403 -8.96 11.27 -17.95
CA LEU A 403 -10.20 10.89 -17.28
C LEU A 403 -11.33 11.80 -17.72
N TYR A 404 -12.47 11.20 -18.03
CA TYR A 404 -13.72 11.87 -18.37
C TYR A 404 -14.77 11.41 -17.36
N LEU A 405 -15.18 12.32 -16.48
CA LEU A 405 -16.20 12.05 -15.47
C LEU A 405 -17.49 12.79 -15.79
N ASP A 406 -18.59 12.28 -15.23
CA ASP A 406 -19.87 12.96 -15.24
C ASP A 406 -19.80 14.26 -14.40
N ASP A 407 -20.42 15.35 -14.87
CA ASP A 407 -20.51 16.61 -14.13
C ASP A 407 -21.17 16.44 -12.75
N GLU A 408 -22.00 15.41 -12.56
CA GLU A 408 -22.58 15.07 -11.25
C GLU A 408 -21.53 14.70 -10.19
N ARG A 409 -20.30 14.37 -10.60
CA ARG A 409 -19.16 14.08 -9.70
C ARG A 409 -18.54 15.32 -9.07
N GLN A 410 -18.89 16.53 -9.52
CA GLN A 410 -18.32 17.77 -8.99
C GLN A 410 -18.46 17.86 -7.46
N GLY A 411 -17.35 18.03 -6.75
CA GLY A 411 -17.26 18.09 -5.29
C GLY A 411 -17.50 16.76 -4.56
N GLN A 412 -17.60 15.63 -5.26
CA GLN A 412 -17.77 14.28 -4.68
C GLN A 412 -16.52 13.41 -4.79
N ILE A 413 -15.46 13.94 -5.40
CA ILE A 413 -14.21 13.24 -5.65
C ILE A 413 -13.06 13.94 -4.95
N ALA A 414 -11.99 13.22 -4.72
CA ALA A 414 -10.73 13.74 -4.22
C ALA A 414 -9.57 12.87 -4.75
N GLY A 415 -8.33 13.35 -4.69
CA GLY A 415 -7.17 12.58 -5.13
C GLY A 415 -6.06 13.50 -5.63
N LEU A 416 -5.06 12.92 -6.28
CA LEU A 416 -4.01 13.69 -6.93
C LEU A 416 -4.55 14.63 -8.04
N LEU A 417 -5.73 14.36 -8.60
CA LEU A 417 -6.39 15.23 -9.59
C LEU A 417 -7.34 16.27 -8.97
N GLY A 418 -7.28 16.50 -7.66
CA GLY A 418 -8.12 17.50 -6.98
C GLY A 418 -9.54 17.02 -6.73
N ASN A 419 -10.46 17.96 -6.45
CA ASN A 419 -11.81 17.65 -5.95
C ASN A 419 -12.97 18.04 -6.88
N ALA A 420 -12.66 18.65 -8.02
CA ALA A 420 -13.64 19.08 -9.03
C ALA A 420 -14.74 20.00 -8.50
N ASN A 421 -14.43 20.96 -7.63
CA ASN A 421 -15.42 21.85 -7.04
C ASN A 421 -15.46 23.25 -7.68
N GLY A 422 -14.55 23.51 -8.63
CA GLY A 422 -14.36 24.78 -9.32
C GLY A 422 -13.43 25.76 -8.59
N ASP A 423 -12.76 25.36 -7.52
CA ASP A 423 -11.83 26.18 -6.73
C ASP A 423 -10.40 25.63 -6.77
N THR A 424 -9.62 26.15 -7.72
CA THR A 424 -8.18 25.87 -7.87
C THR A 424 -7.33 26.04 -6.59
N ALA A 425 -7.82 26.75 -5.57
CA ALA A 425 -7.06 26.97 -4.33
C ALA A 425 -7.08 25.76 -3.38
N ASP A 426 -8.01 24.83 -3.53
CA ASP A 426 -8.17 23.66 -2.66
C ASP A 426 -7.91 22.30 -3.33
N ASP A 427 -7.51 22.32 -4.59
CA ASP A 427 -7.13 21.13 -5.37
C ASP A 427 -5.98 20.33 -4.76
N LEU A 428 -5.02 21.00 -4.10
CA LEU A 428 -3.96 20.32 -3.35
C LEU A 428 -4.36 20.20 -1.88
N SER A 429 -5.22 19.22 -1.60
CA SER A 429 -5.64 18.83 -0.26
C SER A 429 -5.09 17.46 0.10
N LEU A 430 -4.82 17.25 1.39
CA LEU A 430 -4.51 15.93 1.94
C LEU A 430 -5.77 15.05 1.91
N ARG A 431 -5.58 13.72 1.99
CA ARG A 431 -6.69 12.75 2.00
C ARG A 431 -7.67 12.92 3.17
N ASP A 432 -7.24 13.53 4.28
CA ASP A 432 -8.12 13.90 5.41
C ASP A 432 -8.96 15.18 5.17
N GLY A 433 -8.79 15.82 4.01
CA GLY A 433 -9.47 17.04 3.59
C GLY A 433 -8.74 18.33 3.98
N ALA A 434 -7.56 18.27 4.60
CA ALA A 434 -6.79 19.47 4.93
C ALA A 434 -6.19 20.13 3.68
N VAL A 435 -6.56 21.38 3.41
CA VAL A 435 -6.06 22.16 2.27
C VAL A 435 -4.64 22.66 2.52
N LEU A 436 -3.72 22.43 1.56
CA LEU A 436 -2.35 22.91 1.65
C LEU A 436 -2.21 24.38 1.21
N ALA A 437 -1.45 25.15 1.98
CA ALA A 437 -1.20 26.54 1.68
C ALA A 437 -0.31 26.70 0.44
N GLN A 438 -0.76 27.48 -0.53
CA GLN A 438 -0.03 27.76 -1.75
C GLN A 438 0.94 28.95 -1.59
N PRO A 439 2.14 28.91 -2.20
CA PRO A 439 2.71 27.79 -2.96
C PRO A 439 3.15 26.63 -2.04
N VAL A 440 2.94 25.38 -2.47
CA VAL A 440 3.34 24.20 -1.69
C VAL A 440 4.87 24.06 -1.72
N PRO A 441 5.53 23.97 -0.55
CA PRO A 441 6.96 23.65 -0.47
C PRO A 441 7.26 22.26 -1.05
N PHE A 442 8.43 22.09 -1.69
CA PHE A 442 8.88 20.81 -2.24
C PHE A 442 8.71 19.64 -1.25
N GLU A 443 9.18 19.82 -0.01
CA GLU A 443 9.12 18.79 1.04
C GLU A 443 7.69 18.47 1.47
N THR A 444 6.79 19.46 1.46
CA THR A 444 5.37 19.24 1.76
C THR A 444 4.68 18.47 0.64
N LEU A 445 5.05 18.73 -0.63
CA LEU A 445 4.47 18.04 -1.78
C LEU A 445 4.91 16.58 -1.86
N TYR A 446 6.18 16.29 -1.60
CA TYR A 446 6.76 14.94 -1.74
C TYR A 446 6.82 14.13 -0.45
N GLY A 447 6.63 14.76 0.72
CA GLY A 447 6.32 14.09 1.98
C GLY A 447 4.82 14.10 2.24
N GLN A 448 4.33 15.05 3.05
CA GLN A 448 2.97 15.07 3.59
C GLN A 448 1.86 14.84 2.54
N PHE A 449 1.91 15.54 1.40
CA PHE A 449 0.89 15.41 0.35
C PHE A 449 0.97 14.04 -0.32
N ALA A 450 2.15 13.64 -0.81
CA ALA A 450 2.37 12.34 -1.44
C ALA A 450 1.93 11.20 -0.53
N ASP A 451 2.40 11.21 0.72
CA ASP A 451 2.13 10.15 1.70
C ASP A 451 0.64 10.06 2.06
N SER A 452 -0.07 11.20 2.11
CA SER A 452 -1.52 11.18 2.35
C SER A 452 -2.30 10.46 1.25
N TRP A 453 -1.77 10.43 0.02
CA TRP A 453 -2.41 9.82 -1.15
C TRP A 453 -1.82 8.46 -1.56
N ARG A 454 -0.78 7.98 -0.86
CA ARG A 454 -0.24 6.62 -1.09
C ARG A 454 -1.26 5.57 -0.71
N ILE A 455 -1.31 4.49 -1.49
CA ILE A 455 -2.19 3.34 -1.20
C ILE A 455 -1.49 2.32 -0.31
N THR A 456 -2.26 1.69 0.56
CA THR A 456 -1.81 0.49 1.29
C THR A 456 -1.92 -0.77 0.42
N GLN A 457 -1.26 -1.85 0.85
CA GLN A 457 -1.35 -3.13 0.13
C GLN A 457 -2.77 -3.70 0.12
N GLU A 458 -3.55 -3.47 1.18
CA GLU A 458 -4.94 -3.91 1.28
C GLU A 458 -5.87 -3.14 0.33
N GLU A 459 -5.63 -1.84 0.15
CA GLU A 459 -6.39 -1.00 -0.77
C GLU A 459 -6.06 -1.28 -2.24
N SER A 460 -4.89 -1.88 -2.53
CA SER A 460 -4.36 -1.91 -3.89
C SER A 460 -5.24 -2.65 -4.90
N LEU A 461 -5.55 -1.95 -5.99
CA LEU A 461 -6.21 -2.48 -7.17
C LEU A 461 -5.25 -3.11 -8.18
N PHE A 462 -3.94 -2.99 -7.96
CA PHE A 462 -2.95 -3.55 -8.86
C PHE A 462 -2.75 -5.06 -8.67
N ASP A 463 -2.25 -5.67 -9.73
CA ASP A 463 -1.74 -7.02 -9.79
C ASP A 463 -0.22 -6.97 -9.65
N TYR A 464 0.30 -7.89 -8.84
CA TYR A 464 1.70 -7.95 -8.46
C TYR A 464 2.32 -9.25 -8.94
N GLY A 465 3.57 -9.17 -9.42
CA GLY A 465 4.38 -10.34 -9.66
C GLY A 465 4.75 -11.09 -8.38
N GLU A 466 5.40 -12.24 -8.52
CA GLU A 466 5.89 -13.00 -7.39
C GLU A 466 6.90 -12.17 -6.57
N GLY A 467 6.57 -11.91 -5.30
CA GLY A 467 7.39 -11.11 -4.39
C GLY A 467 7.25 -9.59 -4.53
N GLU A 468 6.35 -9.10 -5.40
CA GLU A 468 6.07 -7.68 -5.53
C GLU A 468 4.90 -7.25 -4.61
N SER A 469 4.93 -6.00 -4.19
CA SER A 469 3.91 -5.34 -3.36
C SER A 469 3.95 -3.83 -3.56
N THR A 470 3.05 -3.06 -2.93
CA THR A 470 3.14 -1.58 -2.90
C THR A 470 4.51 -1.09 -2.43
N ALA A 471 5.16 -1.82 -1.51
CA ALA A 471 6.49 -1.50 -1.01
C ALA A 471 7.59 -1.62 -2.08
N THR A 472 7.41 -2.50 -3.07
CA THR A 472 8.37 -2.67 -4.18
C THR A 472 8.43 -1.42 -5.08
N PHE A 473 7.33 -0.70 -5.17
CA PHE A 473 7.19 0.47 -6.05
C PHE A 473 7.34 1.79 -5.29
N THR A 474 7.36 1.76 -3.96
CA THR A 474 7.40 2.95 -3.10
C THR A 474 8.83 3.32 -2.72
N ASP A 475 9.23 4.55 -3.06
CA ASP A 475 10.43 5.19 -2.53
C ASP A 475 10.01 6.52 -1.89
N LEU A 476 10.10 6.59 -0.56
CA LEU A 476 9.70 7.77 0.23
C LEU A 476 10.69 8.93 0.11
N ASN A 477 11.93 8.66 -0.33
CA ASN A 477 12.97 9.67 -0.48
C ASN A 477 13.04 10.23 -1.92
N PHE A 478 12.08 9.86 -2.77
CA PHE A 478 12.06 10.24 -4.17
C PHE A 478 10.91 11.21 -4.49
N PRO A 479 11.17 12.33 -5.16
CA PRO A 479 12.47 12.84 -5.63
C PRO A 479 13.28 13.51 -4.51
N THR A 480 14.60 13.53 -4.64
CA THR A 480 15.51 14.19 -3.68
C THR A 480 15.67 15.70 -3.92
N ALA A 481 15.34 16.18 -5.12
CA ALA A 481 15.41 17.59 -5.50
C ALA A 481 14.57 17.86 -6.75
N PRO A 482 14.09 19.11 -6.97
CA PRO A 482 13.43 19.47 -8.22
C PRO A 482 14.42 19.47 -9.38
N VAL A 483 13.96 19.05 -10.56
CA VAL A 483 14.74 19.11 -11.80
C VAL A 483 14.36 20.35 -12.60
N THR A 484 15.36 21.13 -13.00
CA THR A 484 15.19 22.32 -13.83
C THR A 484 15.99 22.21 -15.13
N LEU A 485 15.72 23.11 -16.08
CA LEU A 485 16.51 23.18 -17.32
C LEU A 485 18.00 23.43 -17.06
N ASP A 486 18.37 24.06 -15.94
CA ASP A 486 19.78 24.36 -15.63
C ASP A 486 20.54 23.13 -15.12
N ASP A 487 19.83 22.07 -14.72
CA ASP A 487 20.40 20.80 -14.29
C ASP A 487 20.73 19.86 -15.47
N LEU A 488 20.22 20.18 -16.67
CA LEU A 488 20.43 19.37 -17.87
C LEU A 488 21.79 19.62 -18.51
N ASP A 489 22.35 18.58 -19.16
CA ASP A 489 23.54 18.76 -20.00
C ASP A 489 23.27 19.84 -21.07
N PRO A 490 24.12 20.88 -21.19
CA PRO A 490 23.84 22.01 -22.08
C PRO A 490 23.67 21.64 -23.56
N ALA A 491 24.31 20.55 -24.02
CA ALA A 491 24.17 20.11 -25.41
C ALA A 491 22.86 19.33 -25.62
N LEU A 492 22.48 18.47 -24.67
CA LEU A 492 21.20 17.75 -24.72
C LEU A 492 20.02 18.71 -24.59
N ARG A 493 20.09 19.65 -23.65
CA ARG A 493 19.10 20.72 -23.47
C ARG A 493 18.89 21.49 -24.77
N ALA A 494 19.95 22.01 -25.38
CA ALA A 494 19.83 22.82 -26.60
C ALA A 494 19.20 22.04 -27.77
N ALA A 495 19.48 20.73 -27.86
CA ALA A 495 18.89 19.86 -28.87
C ALA A 495 17.40 19.58 -28.60
N ALA A 496 17.03 19.36 -27.33
CA ALA A 496 15.64 19.15 -26.92
C ALA A 496 14.80 20.43 -27.06
N GLU A 497 15.31 21.59 -26.61
CA GLU A 497 14.68 22.91 -26.80
C GLU A 497 14.35 23.16 -28.28
N GLN A 498 15.27 22.84 -29.20
CA GLN A 498 15.04 23.03 -30.62
C GLN A 498 13.92 22.12 -31.16
N GLN A 499 13.88 20.85 -30.74
CA GLN A 499 12.83 19.92 -31.17
C GLN A 499 11.44 20.38 -30.69
N VAL A 500 11.35 20.83 -29.44
CA VAL A 500 10.10 21.34 -28.86
C VAL A 500 9.63 22.63 -29.56
N ILE A 501 10.57 23.54 -29.89
CA ILE A 501 10.27 24.74 -30.68
C ILE A 501 9.80 24.38 -32.09
N ASP A 502 10.48 23.44 -32.75
CA ASP A 502 10.14 23.03 -34.12
C ASP A 502 8.77 22.35 -34.20
N ALA A 503 8.33 21.70 -33.13
CA ALA A 503 6.99 21.14 -32.98
C ALA A 503 5.90 22.18 -32.67
N GLY A 504 6.26 23.44 -32.41
CA GLY A 504 5.33 24.55 -32.21
C GLY A 504 5.06 24.95 -30.75
N ILE A 505 5.75 24.34 -29.78
CA ILE A 505 5.66 24.75 -28.37
C ILE A 505 6.69 25.86 -28.14
N ALA A 506 6.20 27.09 -28.03
CA ALA A 506 7.05 28.27 -27.89
C ALA A 506 7.71 28.35 -26.48
N PRO A 507 8.89 28.98 -26.32
CA PRO A 507 9.57 29.08 -25.02
C PRO A 507 8.80 29.78 -23.89
N ASP A 508 7.76 30.55 -24.21
CA ASP A 508 6.86 31.20 -23.26
C ASP A 508 5.61 30.36 -22.92
N ASN A 509 5.42 29.21 -23.56
CA ASN A 509 4.39 28.24 -23.20
C ASN A 509 4.75 27.55 -21.88
N PRO A 510 3.84 27.46 -20.89
CA PRO A 510 4.07 26.75 -19.62
C PRO A 510 4.54 25.29 -19.78
N LEU A 511 4.15 24.61 -20.86
CA LEU A 511 4.56 23.24 -21.15
C LEU A 511 5.97 23.14 -21.73
N PHE A 512 6.61 24.25 -22.12
CA PHE A 512 7.91 24.23 -22.80
C PHE A 512 9.03 23.61 -21.96
N ALA A 513 9.38 24.24 -20.83
CA ALA A 513 10.48 23.79 -19.98
C ALA A 513 10.23 22.36 -19.44
N PRO A 514 9.01 22.02 -18.99
CA PRO A 514 8.69 20.66 -18.63
C PRO A 514 8.89 19.67 -19.82
N THR A 515 8.36 19.93 -21.01
CA THR A 515 8.51 19.00 -22.17
C THR A 515 9.98 18.78 -22.55
N VAL A 516 10.82 19.81 -22.41
CA VAL A 516 12.27 19.70 -22.66
C VAL A 516 12.94 18.77 -21.64
N ILE A 517 12.56 18.84 -20.37
CA ILE A 517 13.06 17.94 -19.32
C ILE A 517 12.70 16.50 -19.70
N ASP A 518 11.44 16.23 -20.06
CA ASP A 518 10.97 14.88 -20.41
C ASP A 518 11.74 14.31 -21.58
N LEU A 519 11.90 15.10 -22.64
CA LEU A 519 12.57 14.65 -23.84
C LEU A 519 14.05 14.30 -23.56
N VAL A 520 14.70 14.98 -22.61
CA VAL A 520 16.07 14.65 -22.23
C VAL A 520 16.14 13.38 -21.39
N PHE A 521 15.23 13.18 -20.43
CA PHE A 521 15.25 12.00 -19.57
C PHE A 521 14.72 10.73 -20.25
N THR A 522 13.60 10.84 -20.96
CA THR A 522 12.96 9.72 -21.67
C THR A 522 13.68 9.37 -22.98
N GLN A 523 14.32 10.36 -23.62
CA GLN A 523 14.81 10.27 -25.00
C GLN A 523 13.71 9.86 -26.00
N ASP A 524 12.44 10.13 -25.66
CA ASP A 524 11.28 9.72 -26.42
C ASP A 524 10.55 10.93 -27.03
N PRO A 525 10.51 11.07 -28.37
CA PRO A 525 9.81 12.17 -29.02
C PRO A 525 8.31 12.24 -28.75
N SER A 526 7.65 11.13 -28.39
CA SER A 526 6.20 11.11 -28.13
C SER A 526 5.78 11.95 -26.91
N VAL A 527 6.73 12.39 -26.07
CA VAL A 527 6.44 13.37 -25.01
C VAL A 527 6.02 14.74 -25.55
N ILE A 528 6.46 15.07 -26.78
CA ILE A 528 6.04 16.29 -27.49
C ILE A 528 4.58 16.14 -27.94
N GLU A 529 4.20 14.95 -28.42
CA GLU A 529 2.83 14.64 -28.84
C GLU A 529 1.87 14.75 -27.65
N ALA A 530 2.22 14.14 -26.51
CA ALA A 530 1.48 14.29 -25.25
C ALA A 530 1.26 15.77 -24.85
N ALA A 531 2.32 16.59 -24.96
CA ALA A 531 2.25 18.01 -24.63
C ALA A 531 1.36 18.81 -25.59
N LEU A 532 1.27 18.41 -26.86
CA LEU A 532 0.39 19.04 -27.86
C LEU A 532 -1.09 18.64 -27.69
N GLU A 533 -1.35 17.44 -27.17
CA GLU A 533 -2.70 16.96 -26.84
C GLU A 533 -3.24 17.56 -25.54
N THR A 534 -2.36 18.07 -24.68
CA THR A 534 -2.71 18.66 -23.39
C THR A 534 -3.19 20.09 -23.57
N GLN A 535 -4.40 20.43 -23.08
CA GLN A 535 -4.84 21.82 -23.08
C GLN A 535 -3.92 22.68 -22.21
N PRO A 536 -3.64 23.93 -22.61
CA PRO A 536 -2.81 24.82 -21.80
C PRO A 536 -3.50 25.07 -20.45
N PRO A 537 -2.80 24.86 -19.32
CA PRO A 537 -3.43 24.92 -18.01
C PRO A 537 -3.89 26.32 -17.63
N GLU A 538 -4.98 26.41 -16.85
CA GLU A 538 -5.53 27.68 -16.39
C GLU A 538 -4.66 28.30 -15.28
N VAL A 539 -4.19 27.46 -14.35
CA VAL A 539 -3.32 27.86 -13.24
C VAL A 539 -2.10 26.94 -13.21
N VAL A 540 -0.90 27.54 -13.17
CA VAL A 540 0.37 26.80 -12.98
C VAL A 540 0.84 27.07 -11.56
N LEU A 541 0.88 26.03 -10.72
CA LEU A 541 1.39 26.16 -9.36
C LEU A 541 2.91 26.00 -9.35
N PRO A 542 3.68 27.01 -8.90
CA PRO A 542 5.11 26.86 -8.71
C PRO A 542 5.37 26.03 -7.45
N ILE A 543 6.13 24.95 -7.58
CA ILE A 543 6.70 24.23 -6.43
C ILE A 543 7.85 25.09 -5.90
N GLU A 544 7.78 25.50 -4.63
CA GLU A 544 8.91 26.24 -4.04
C GLU A 544 10.11 25.30 -3.92
N PRO A 545 11.31 25.73 -4.37
CA PRO A 545 12.51 24.90 -4.26
C PRO A 545 12.80 24.57 -2.79
N PRO A 546 13.53 23.49 -2.52
CA PRO A 546 13.92 23.10 -1.16
C PRO A 546 14.49 24.30 -0.40
N VAL A 547 14.08 24.44 0.86
CA VAL A 547 14.61 25.48 1.72
C VAL A 547 16.10 25.20 1.90
N ASN A 548 16.95 26.17 1.54
CA ASN A 548 18.39 25.98 1.67
C ASN A 548 18.80 26.06 3.15
N ILE A 549 18.79 24.92 3.83
CA ILE A 549 19.18 24.81 5.23
C ILE A 549 20.69 24.96 5.37
N THR A 550 21.10 25.82 6.30
CA THR A 550 22.53 26.00 6.62
C THR A 550 22.93 24.96 7.67
N PRO A 551 23.91 24.08 7.38
CA PRO A 551 24.36 23.09 8.36
C PRO A 551 24.88 23.75 9.65
N PRO A 552 24.86 23.03 10.79
CA PRO A 552 25.36 23.56 12.05
C PRO A 552 26.84 23.91 11.94
N ALA A 553 27.28 24.89 12.71
CA ALA A 553 28.71 25.16 12.85
C ALA A 553 29.41 23.95 13.49
N THR A 554 30.64 23.64 13.06
CA THR A 554 31.45 22.57 13.65
C THR A 554 31.95 22.97 15.05
N GLY A 555 31.77 22.08 16.03
CA GLY A 555 32.28 22.19 17.39
C GLY A 555 32.89 20.87 17.90
N SER A 556 32.70 20.57 19.18
CA SER A 556 33.29 19.40 19.87
C SER A 556 32.27 18.54 20.64
N ALA A 557 30.97 18.86 20.53
CA ALA A 557 29.92 18.14 21.23
C ALA A 557 29.40 16.95 20.42
N THR A 558 28.71 16.02 21.11
CA THR A 558 28.24 14.75 20.54
C THR A 558 26.80 14.46 20.97
N ILE A 559 25.98 13.96 20.03
CA ILE A 559 24.64 13.41 20.30
C ILE A 559 24.63 11.95 19.85
N GLN A 560 24.09 11.04 20.65
CA GLN A 560 24.01 9.61 20.32
C GLN A 560 22.78 8.92 20.92
N GLY A 561 22.39 7.79 20.33
CA GLY A 561 21.28 6.94 20.77
C GLY A 561 21.18 5.67 19.92
N ILE A 562 20.13 4.88 20.15
CA ILE A 562 19.80 3.67 19.37
C ILE A 562 18.39 3.74 18.77
N THR A 563 18.14 2.92 17.76
CA THR A 563 16.77 2.59 17.32
C THR A 563 16.47 1.12 17.67
N PHE A 564 15.25 0.81 18.11
CA PHE A 564 14.85 -0.54 18.55
C PHE A 564 13.41 -0.89 18.15
N GLU A 565 13.12 -2.20 18.08
CA GLU A 565 11.76 -2.70 17.93
C GLU A 565 11.09 -2.73 19.29
N ASP A 566 10.07 -1.90 19.44
CA ASP A 566 9.26 -1.85 20.63
C ASP A 566 8.12 -2.87 20.47
N LEU A 567 8.34 -4.06 21.02
CA LEU A 567 7.46 -5.21 20.86
C LEU A 567 6.19 -5.06 21.69
N ASN A 568 6.26 -4.34 22.81
CA ASN A 568 5.14 -4.17 23.73
C ASN A 568 4.45 -2.79 23.60
N SER A 569 4.97 -1.91 22.74
CA SER A 569 4.48 -0.55 22.45
C SER A 569 4.57 0.46 23.60
N ASN A 570 5.43 0.24 24.60
CA ASN A 570 5.57 1.12 25.77
C ASN A 570 6.50 2.33 25.53
N GLY A 571 7.19 2.37 24.39
CA GLY A 571 8.15 3.40 24.00
C GLY A 571 9.49 3.32 24.72
N VAL A 572 9.79 2.19 25.36
CA VAL A 572 10.94 1.94 26.24
C VAL A 572 11.57 0.61 25.89
N ARG A 573 12.88 0.60 25.67
CA ARG A 573 13.58 -0.65 25.36
C ARG A 573 13.62 -1.59 26.57
N ASP A 574 12.89 -2.70 26.52
CA ASP A 574 12.84 -3.68 27.62
C ASP A 574 14.20 -4.37 27.84
N SER A 575 14.49 -4.68 29.11
CA SER A 575 15.70 -5.39 29.55
C SER A 575 15.39 -6.60 30.44
N GLU A 576 16.36 -7.50 30.61
CA GLU A 576 16.26 -8.64 31.53
C GLU A 576 16.13 -8.22 33.01
N LEU A 577 16.24 -6.93 33.35
CA LEU A 577 16.16 -6.46 34.73
C LEU A 577 14.84 -5.75 35.08
N VAL A 578 14.33 -4.93 34.17
CA VAL A 578 13.03 -4.27 34.33
C VAL A 578 12.20 -4.62 33.10
N GLN A 579 11.20 -5.48 33.30
CA GLN A 579 10.23 -5.90 32.30
C GLN A 579 8.87 -5.25 32.56
N GLY A 580 8.07 -5.12 31.51
CA GLY A 580 6.68 -4.71 31.59
C GLY A 580 6.41 -3.32 30.98
N GLY A 581 5.18 -3.11 30.48
CA GLY A 581 4.76 -1.85 29.91
C GLY A 581 4.52 -0.72 30.93
N ASN A 582 4.27 -1.06 32.20
CA ASN A 582 4.22 -0.16 33.36
C ASN A 582 4.89 -0.87 34.56
N PRO A 583 6.23 -0.91 34.58
CA PRO A 583 6.97 -1.74 35.52
C PRO A 583 6.79 -1.29 36.98
N ASP A 584 6.45 -2.26 37.83
CA ASP A 584 6.48 -2.11 39.28
C ASP A 584 7.77 -2.74 39.82
N LEU A 585 8.59 -1.97 40.53
CA LEU A 585 9.90 -2.40 41.02
C LEU A 585 9.95 -2.41 42.55
N ILE A 586 10.24 -3.56 43.17
CA ILE A 586 10.42 -3.67 44.62
C ILE A 586 11.89 -3.87 44.97
N PHE A 587 12.45 -2.93 45.75
CA PHE A 587 13.75 -3.05 46.40
C PHE A 587 13.60 -3.83 47.71
N VAL A 588 14.27 -4.96 47.83
CA VAL A 588 14.28 -5.79 49.05
C VAL A 588 15.63 -5.69 49.73
N ILE A 589 15.64 -5.15 50.95
CA ILE A 589 16.86 -4.74 51.68
C ILE A 589 17.00 -5.52 52.98
N ASP A 590 18.15 -6.14 53.20
CA ASP A 590 18.48 -6.83 54.43
C ASP A 590 18.89 -5.86 55.56
N VAL A 591 18.03 -5.66 56.54
CA VAL A 591 18.35 -4.85 57.72
C VAL A 591 18.67 -5.72 58.94
N SER A 592 19.03 -6.98 58.73
CA SER A 592 19.35 -7.92 59.82
C SER A 592 20.60 -7.51 60.60
N GLY A 593 20.83 -8.18 61.74
CA GLY A 593 21.99 -7.88 62.58
C GLY A 593 23.34 -8.10 61.87
N SER A 594 23.41 -8.95 60.84
CA SER A 594 24.62 -9.21 60.05
C SER A 594 24.92 -8.08 59.08
N ALA A 595 23.89 -7.44 58.51
CA ALA A 595 24.02 -6.27 57.63
C ALA A 595 24.73 -5.08 58.30
N GLY A 596 24.69 -4.98 59.64
CA GLY A 596 25.47 -3.98 60.40
C GLY A 596 26.97 -4.27 60.53
N SER A 597 27.47 -5.36 59.94
CA SER A 597 28.89 -5.74 59.91
C SER A 597 29.65 -4.98 58.82
N SER A 598 30.98 -5.01 58.88
CA SER A 598 31.83 -4.32 57.90
C SER A 598 31.69 -4.94 56.50
N PHE A 599 31.43 -4.11 55.49
CA PHE A 599 31.43 -4.49 54.08
C PHE A 599 32.86 -4.77 53.60
N ALA A 600 33.08 -5.97 53.10
CA ALA A 600 34.35 -6.40 52.52
C ALA A 600 34.36 -6.13 51.02
N GLY A 601 34.39 -4.85 50.64
CA GLY A 601 34.39 -4.36 49.26
C GLY A 601 34.97 -2.96 49.11
N MET A 602 34.66 -2.26 48.02
CA MET A 602 35.03 -0.86 47.82
C MET A 602 34.28 0.03 48.84
N PRO A 603 34.98 0.93 49.55
CA PRO A 603 34.34 1.78 50.56
C PRO A 603 33.25 2.69 49.98
N VAL A 604 32.05 2.64 50.56
CA VAL A 604 30.88 3.47 50.19
C VAL A 604 30.63 4.63 51.16
N GLY A 605 31.29 4.65 52.33
CA GLY A 605 31.10 5.66 53.37
C GLY A 605 29.96 5.32 54.34
N ASP A 606 29.47 6.34 55.05
CA ASP A 606 28.29 6.29 55.92
C ASP A 606 27.11 6.85 55.13
N VAL A 607 26.29 5.94 54.57
CA VAL A 607 25.25 6.26 53.59
C VAL A 607 23.96 6.68 54.29
N ASN A 608 23.66 6.08 55.43
CA ASN A 608 22.44 6.36 56.22
C ASN A 608 22.66 7.35 57.38
N GLY A 609 23.88 7.80 57.62
CA GLY A 609 24.21 8.78 58.66
C GLY A 609 24.13 8.25 60.09
N ASP A 610 24.16 6.93 60.28
CA ASP A 610 24.07 6.29 61.61
C ASP A 610 25.40 6.38 62.41
N GLY A 611 26.47 6.85 61.76
CA GLY A 611 27.80 7.01 62.31
C GLY A 611 28.70 5.78 62.19
N ARG A 612 28.29 4.75 61.45
CA ARG A 612 29.08 3.55 61.12
C ARG A 612 29.32 3.50 59.62
N GLU A 613 30.52 3.88 59.21
CA GLU A 613 30.89 3.84 57.79
C GLU A 613 31.18 2.41 57.30
N ASN A 614 30.83 2.14 56.03
CA ASN A 614 31.16 0.94 55.26
C ASN A 614 30.64 -0.35 55.90
N THR A 615 29.39 -0.34 56.36
CA THR A 615 28.66 -1.56 56.69
C THR A 615 28.09 -2.23 55.43
N ILE A 616 27.69 -3.50 55.55
CA ILE A 616 27.00 -4.20 54.46
C ILE A 616 25.70 -3.45 54.10
N LEU A 617 24.97 -2.96 55.09
CA LEU A 617 23.79 -2.12 54.89
C LEU A 617 24.14 -0.82 54.13
N ASP A 618 25.27 -0.16 54.43
CA ASP A 618 25.69 1.00 53.63
C ASP A 618 25.91 0.63 52.15
N ALA A 619 26.46 -0.54 51.89
CA ALA A 619 26.70 -1.01 50.52
C ALA A 619 25.39 -1.36 49.79
N GLU A 620 24.42 -1.97 50.48
CA GLU A 620 23.06 -2.21 49.95
C GLU A 620 22.35 -0.90 49.60
N LEU A 621 22.39 0.08 50.52
CA LEU A 621 21.76 1.39 50.31
C LEU A 621 22.45 2.17 49.19
N ALA A 622 23.78 2.15 49.12
CA ALA A 622 24.53 2.75 48.01
C ALA A 622 24.18 2.12 46.67
N GLY A 623 24.01 0.79 46.64
CA GLY A 623 23.55 0.05 45.46
C GLY A 623 22.19 0.54 44.96
N PHE A 624 21.19 0.56 45.84
CA PHE A 624 19.83 0.98 45.47
C PHE A 624 19.70 2.48 45.16
N ILE A 625 20.47 3.35 45.83
CA ILE A 625 20.56 4.77 45.46
C ILE A 625 21.16 4.92 44.06
N GLY A 626 22.26 4.21 43.77
CA GLY A 626 22.88 4.20 42.44
C GLY A 626 21.91 3.68 41.37
N LEU A 627 21.13 2.65 41.68
CA LEU A 627 20.12 2.13 40.77
C LEU A 627 18.99 3.15 40.52
N ASN A 628 18.48 3.81 41.55
CA ASN A 628 17.46 4.85 41.39
C ASN A 628 17.93 5.98 40.47
N GLN A 629 19.17 6.44 40.66
CA GLN A 629 19.79 7.45 39.79
C GLN A 629 19.94 6.93 38.36
N ARG A 630 20.29 5.65 38.18
CA ARG A 630 20.44 5.06 36.86
C ARG A 630 19.11 4.98 36.11
N LEU A 631 18.02 4.62 36.78
CA LEU A 631 16.68 4.64 36.20
C LEU A 631 16.27 6.04 35.74
N GLN A 632 16.65 7.10 36.47
CA GLN A 632 16.45 8.48 36.02
C GLN A 632 17.27 8.80 34.76
N GLU A 633 18.54 8.40 34.72
CA GLU A 633 19.44 8.61 33.57
C GLU A 633 18.99 7.85 32.31
N GLN A 634 18.24 6.75 32.49
CA GLN A 634 17.64 5.97 31.41
C GLN A 634 16.27 6.50 30.96
N GLY A 635 15.82 7.64 31.50
CA GLY A 635 14.51 8.21 31.15
C GLY A 635 13.32 7.49 31.78
N LEU A 636 13.56 6.53 32.68
CA LEU A 636 12.52 5.75 33.36
C LEU A 636 12.01 6.44 34.64
N GLY A 637 12.47 7.67 34.90
CA GLY A 637 12.26 8.37 36.16
C GLY A 637 10.81 8.69 36.52
N ASP A 638 9.90 8.68 35.53
CA ASP A 638 8.46 8.89 35.71
C ASP A 638 7.61 7.66 35.36
N ASN A 639 8.24 6.59 34.84
CA ASN A 639 7.55 5.44 34.22
C ASN A 639 7.67 4.15 35.05
N ILE A 640 8.36 4.19 36.19
CA ILE A 640 8.51 3.06 37.12
C ILE A 640 7.92 3.47 38.47
N ASP A 641 7.12 2.59 39.06
CA ASP A 641 6.73 2.70 40.46
C ASP A 641 7.67 1.88 41.35
N ILE A 642 8.48 2.55 42.19
CA ILE A 642 9.40 1.89 43.11
C ILE A 642 8.75 1.71 44.47
N GLY A 643 8.70 0.48 44.98
CA GLY A 643 8.42 0.14 46.37
C GLY A 643 9.67 -0.32 47.12
N VAL A 644 9.70 -0.14 48.44
CA VAL A 644 10.81 -0.60 49.30
C VAL A 644 10.30 -1.53 50.39
N VAL A 645 10.91 -2.71 50.49
CA VAL A 645 10.68 -3.70 51.55
C VAL A 645 12.00 -3.91 52.29
N VAL A 646 12.00 -3.71 53.60
CA VAL A 646 13.14 -4.12 54.44
C VAL A 646 12.82 -5.45 55.11
N PHE A 647 13.84 -6.24 55.44
CA PHE A 647 13.61 -7.46 56.19
C PHE A 647 14.69 -7.76 57.23
N GLY A 648 14.28 -8.50 58.25
CA GLY A 648 15.16 -9.05 59.28
C GLY A 648 14.57 -10.34 59.80
N SER A 649 14.03 -10.33 61.02
CA SER A 649 13.16 -11.41 61.51
C SER A 649 11.75 -11.38 60.91
N SER A 650 11.40 -10.27 60.26
CA SER A 650 10.14 -10.08 59.53
C SER A 650 10.36 -9.09 58.38
N GLY A 651 9.60 -9.23 57.30
CA GLY A 651 9.54 -8.26 56.20
C GLY A 651 8.61 -7.10 56.55
N VAL A 652 8.95 -5.89 56.11
CA VAL A 652 8.17 -4.67 56.37
C VAL A 652 8.18 -3.76 55.15
N PRO A 653 7.00 -3.40 54.58
CA PRO A 653 6.91 -2.38 53.54
C PRO A 653 7.19 -0.99 54.12
N VAL A 654 8.02 -0.21 53.43
CA VAL A 654 8.46 1.12 53.88
C VAL A 654 7.56 2.22 53.30
N ASN A 655 7.36 3.29 54.08
CA ASN A 655 6.62 4.46 53.62
C ASN A 655 7.56 5.39 52.85
N LEU A 656 7.28 5.61 51.57
CA LEU A 656 8.06 6.48 50.69
C LEU A 656 7.64 7.95 50.74
N LEU A 657 6.86 8.36 51.74
CA LEU A 657 6.66 9.79 52.02
C LEU A 657 7.77 10.29 52.95
N PRO A 658 8.61 11.25 52.51
CA PRO A 658 9.66 11.78 53.36
C PRO A 658 9.08 12.51 54.58
N LEU A 659 9.86 12.57 55.66
CA LEU A 659 9.42 13.26 56.86
C LEU A 659 9.23 14.76 56.57
N PRO A 660 8.14 15.38 57.05
CA PRO A 660 7.96 16.81 56.88
C PRO A 660 9.13 17.59 57.48
N ALA A 661 9.60 18.63 56.77
CA ALA A 661 10.63 19.55 57.27
C ALA A 661 10.35 19.99 58.72
N GLU A 662 11.40 20.09 59.55
CA GLU A 662 11.30 20.35 60.99
C GLU A 662 10.24 21.42 61.32
N GLY A 663 9.15 21.00 61.97
CA GLY A 663 8.10 21.89 62.45
C GLY A 663 6.75 21.83 61.72
N GLN A 664 6.59 20.98 60.69
CA GLN A 664 5.27 20.68 60.11
C GLN A 664 4.64 19.41 60.71
N VAL A 665 3.31 19.42 60.90
CA VAL A 665 2.54 18.26 61.37
C VAL A 665 2.04 17.51 60.14
N GLY A 666 2.66 16.39 59.81
CA GLY A 666 2.20 15.48 58.75
C GLY A 666 0.94 14.72 59.14
N THR A 667 0.06 14.47 58.17
CA THR A 667 -0.99 13.45 58.27
C THR A 667 -0.36 12.06 58.10
N ALA A 668 -0.91 11.06 58.79
CA ALA A 668 -0.43 9.67 58.74
C ALA A 668 -0.87 8.98 57.44
N GLU A 669 -0.49 9.55 56.30
CA GLU A 669 -0.68 8.93 54.99
C GLU A 669 0.51 8.01 54.71
N PHE A 670 0.21 6.82 54.20
CA PHE A 670 1.18 5.82 53.81
C PHE A 670 1.18 5.76 52.29
N ARG A 671 2.34 5.95 51.68
CA ARG A 671 2.56 5.77 50.25
C ARG A 671 3.63 4.71 50.08
N PHE A 672 3.26 3.59 49.48
CA PHE A 672 4.18 2.48 49.30
C PHE A 672 5.12 2.68 48.12
N THR A 673 4.63 3.31 47.05
CA THR A 673 5.38 3.55 45.82
C THR A 673 5.73 5.02 45.60
N ALA A 674 6.81 5.27 44.87
CA ALA A 674 7.15 6.56 44.31
C ALA A 674 7.94 6.34 43.02
N THR A 675 7.85 7.27 42.06
CA THR A 675 8.71 7.21 40.87
C THR A 675 10.12 7.65 41.22
N PRO A 676 11.16 7.24 40.45
CA PRO A 676 12.53 7.65 40.70
C PRO A 676 12.73 9.17 40.82
N ASN A 677 11.94 9.97 40.09
CA ASN A 677 12.00 11.45 40.10
C ASN A 677 11.16 12.11 41.20
N THR A 678 10.33 11.37 41.95
CA THR A 678 9.38 11.98 42.87
C THR A 678 10.10 12.72 44.01
N ASP A 679 9.94 14.04 44.09
CA ASP A 679 10.35 14.89 45.24
C ASP A 679 9.11 15.60 45.80
N SER A 680 8.41 14.95 46.73
CA SER A 680 7.12 15.44 47.23
C SER A 680 7.25 16.66 48.13
N ASN A 681 8.41 16.86 48.75
CA ASN A 681 8.66 17.97 49.68
C ASN A 681 9.45 19.13 49.05
N ASN A 682 9.87 18.98 47.78
CA ASN A 682 10.67 19.92 46.98
C ASN A 682 11.96 20.35 47.68
N ASN A 683 12.63 19.44 48.39
CA ASN A 683 13.90 19.71 49.07
C ASN A 683 15.14 19.50 48.16
N GLY A 684 14.94 18.98 46.95
CA GLY A 684 15.99 18.67 45.98
C GLY A 684 16.63 17.28 46.16
N ILE A 685 16.05 16.43 47.00
CA ILE A 685 16.37 15.01 47.18
C ILE A 685 15.10 14.23 46.87
N VAL A 686 15.17 13.26 45.96
CA VAL A 686 14.02 12.44 45.62
C VAL A 686 13.63 11.53 46.78
N ASP A 687 12.32 11.28 46.91
CA ASP A 687 11.71 10.63 48.07
C ASP A 687 12.26 9.21 48.30
N VAL A 688 12.54 8.46 47.22
CA VAL A 688 13.15 7.12 47.29
C VAL A 688 14.52 7.19 47.95
N GLU A 689 15.40 8.07 47.47
CA GLU A 689 16.76 8.25 48.02
C GLU A 689 16.74 8.82 49.43
N GLU A 690 15.84 9.78 49.71
CA GLU A 690 15.67 10.34 51.05
C GLU A 690 15.31 9.22 52.03
N VAL A 691 14.37 8.34 51.69
CA VAL A 691 13.96 7.24 52.57
C VAL A 691 15.04 6.18 52.69
N LEU A 692 15.69 5.75 51.60
CA LEU A 692 16.82 4.81 51.65
C LEU A 692 17.92 5.29 52.59
N SER A 693 18.25 6.58 52.56
CA SER A 693 19.26 7.19 53.45
C SER A 693 18.86 7.25 54.93
N THR A 694 17.66 6.80 55.30
CA THR A 694 17.21 6.75 56.72
C THR A 694 17.15 5.33 57.29
N ILE A 695 17.43 4.31 56.48
CA ILE A 695 17.29 2.90 56.86
C ILE A 695 18.49 2.48 57.71
N GLU A 696 18.23 2.13 58.99
CA GLU A 696 19.22 1.59 59.93
C GLU A 696 19.04 0.07 60.13
N THR A 697 20.04 -0.61 60.71
CA THR A 697 19.91 -2.02 61.12
C THR A 697 18.70 -2.23 62.05
N GLY A 698 17.81 -3.16 61.68
CA GLY A 698 16.59 -3.49 62.38
C GLY A 698 15.49 -2.42 62.30
N ALA A 699 15.59 -1.50 61.33
CA ALA A 699 14.61 -0.46 61.08
C ALA A 699 13.18 -1.00 60.90
N PHE A 700 12.21 -0.12 61.11
CA PHE A 700 10.77 -0.39 60.93
C PHE A 700 10.21 -1.60 61.70
N SER A 701 10.91 -2.03 62.75
CA SER A 701 10.59 -3.24 63.54
C SER A 701 10.79 -4.57 62.81
N ALA A 702 11.59 -4.59 61.74
CA ALA A 702 11.96 -5.81 61.02
C ALA A 702 12.72 -6.83 61.89
N GLY A 703 13.35 -6.39 62.99
CA GLY A 703 14.07 -7.27 63.91
C GLY A 703 15.55 -7.43 63.53
N SER A 704 16.22 -8.43 64.10
CA SER A 704 17.70 -8.59 63.94
C SER A 704 18.14 -9.98 63.47
N GLY A 705 17.20 -10.89 63.22
CA GLY A 705 17.46 -12.13 62.49
C GLY A 705 17.39 -11.91 60.98
N THR A 706 17.45 -12.99 60.20
CA THR A 706 17.39 -12.98 58.74
C THR A 706 16.37 -14.03 58.30
N ASP A 707 15.30 -13.62 57.59
CA ASP A 707 14.21 -14.50 57.14
C ASP A 707 13.75 -14.12 55.73
N PHE A 708 14.29 -14.83 54.73
CA PHE A 708 13.94 -14.62 53.32
C PHE A 708 12.50 -14.98 52.99
N ARG A 709 11.87 -15.92 53.73
CA ARG A 709 10.49 -16.34 53.44
C ARG A 709 9.52 -15.20 53.72
N ASP A 710 9.68 -14.54 54.85
CA ASP A 710 8.81 -13.43 55.23
C ASP A 710 9.05 -12.20 54.33
N ALA A 711 10.31 -11.98 53.91
CA ALA A 711 10.64 -10.95 52.93
C ALA A 711 9.90 -11.16 51.59
N LEU A 712 10.00 -12.36 51.00
CA LEU A 712 9.34 -12.69 49.73
C LEU A 712 7.80 -12.69 49.86
N ALA A 713 7.26 -13.15 50.99
CA ALA A 713 5.82 -13.11 51.23
C ALA A 713 5.29 -11.67 51.32
N VAL A 714 6.05 -10.76 51.94
CA VAL A 714 5.70 -9.34 51.98
C VAL A 714 5.84 -8.70 50.60
N SER A 715 6.89 -9.03 49.84
CA SER A 715 7.04 -8.52 48.47
C SER A 715 5.91 -8.97 47.55
N GLN A 716 5.48 -10.23 47.62
CA GLN A 716 4.32 -10.71 46.87
C GLN A 716 3.04 -9.95 47.27
N ALA A 717 2.79 -9.79 48.57
CA ALA A 717 1.63 -9.03 49.05
C ALA A 717 1.70 -7.54 48.65
N SER A 718 2.91 -6.99 48.49
CA SER A 718 3.14 -5.65 48.00
C SER A 718 2.75 -5.50 46.53
N PHE A 719 3.18 -6.40 45.63
CA PHE A 719 2.71 -6.42 44.24
C PHE A 719 1.19 -6.59 44.16
N ASP A 720 0.61 -7.49 44.95
CA ASP A 720 -0.85 -7.66 45.03
C ASP A 720 -1.57 -6.37 45.48
N SER A 721 -0.95 -5.58 46.37
CA SER A 721 -1.50 -4.32 46.86
C SER A 721 -1.36 -3.17 45.86
N ILE A 722 -0.31 -3.18 45.04
CA ILE A 722 -0.13 -2.22 43.94
C ILE A 722 -1.12 -2.54 42.82
N GLY A 723 -1.39 -3.83 42.59
CA GLY A 723 -2.23 -4.31 41.49
C GLY A 723 -1.43 -4.67 40.24
N THR A 724 -0.16 -5.01 40.42
CA THR A 724 0.79 -5.39 39.37
C THR A 724 0.23 -6.53 38.53
N ALA A 725 0.22 -6.36 37.20
CA ALA A 725 -0.20 -7.42 36.28
C ALA A 725 0.92 -8.47 36.10
N PRO A 726 0.58 -9.71 35.70
CA PRO A 726 1.61 -10.71 35.40
C PRO A 726 2.59 -10.20 34.33
N GLY A 727 3.90 -10.32 34.57
CA GLY A 727 4.95 -9.81 33.68
C GLY A 727 5.35 -8.34 33.89
N GLU A 728 4.63 -7.58 34.72
CA GLU A 728 4.95 -6.16 35.04
C GLU A 728 5.79 -6.00 36.32
N GLY A 729 5.90 -7.07 37.11
CA GLY A 729 6.58 -7.03 38.40
C GLY A 729 8.06 -7.32 38.31
N ASN A 730 8.87 -6.54 39.03
CA ASN A 730 10.32 -6.64 39.10
C ASN A 730 10.79 -6.59 40.56
N LEU A 731 11.61 -7.55 40.99
CA LEU A 731 12.06 -7.69 42.37
C LEU A 731 13.58 -7.83 42.44
N ILE A 732 14.23 -6.89 43.11
CA ILE A 732 15.68 -6.91 43.33
C ILE A 732 15.95 -7.13 44.81
N PHE A 733 16.67 -8.21 45.11
CA PHE A 733 16.91 -8.70 46.46
C PHE A 733 18.38 -8.60 46.85
N LEU A 734 18.71 -7.76 47.83
CA LEU A 734 20.07 -7.65 48.36
C LEU A 734 20.16 -8.20 49.79
N SER A 735 21.18 -9.04 50.05
CA SER A 735 21.45 -9.59 51.39
C SER A 735 22.87 -10.14 51.52
N ASP A 736 23.34 -10.34 52.75
CA ASP A 736 24.54 -11.12 53.07
C ASP A 736 24.29 -12.62 53.35
N GLY A 737 23.06 -13.13 53.19
CA GLY A 737 22.82 -14.54 52.85
C GLY A 737 22.46 -15.54 53.96
N GLU A 738 22.40 -15.16 55.24
CA GLU A 738 22.40 -16.15 56.35
C GLU A 738 21.02 -16.79 56.72
N ALA A 739 20.09 -16.95 55.76
CA ALA A 739 18.76 -17.54 55.98
C ALA A 739 18.46 -18.76 55.10
N SER A 740 17.80 -19.79 55.67
CA SER A 740 17.43 -20.98 54.90
C SER A 740 16.09 -20.82 54.15
N ILE A 741 16.10 -20.99 52.83
CA ILE A 741 14.92 -21.02 51.95
C ILE A 741 14.98 -22.23 50.98
N SER A 742 13.87 -22.59 50.32
CA SER A 742 13.79 -23.69 49.34
C SER A 742 12.97 -23.27 48.12
N ASP A 743 13.24 -23.85 46.96
CA ASP A 743 12.52 -23.52 45.70
C ASP A 743 11.00 -23.75 45.78
N ASP A 744 10.55 -24.66 46.65
CA ASP A 744 9.13 -24.97 46.87
C ASP A 744 8.42 -23.99 47.83
N ASP A 745 9.06 -22.86 48.19
CA ASP A 745 8.45 -21.86 49.06
C ASP A 745 7.23 -21.20 48.38
N GLU A 746 6.10 -21.12 49.08
CA GLU A 746 4.82 -20.68 48.52
C GLU A 746 4.89 -19.25 47.95
N ALA A 747 5.63 -18.35 48.61
CA ALA A 747 5.76 -16.97 48.17
C ALA A 747 6.66 -16.85 46.92
N LEU A 748 7.77 -17.59 46.90
CA LEU A 748 8.67 -17.62 45.75
C LEU A 748 8.00 -18.21 44.51
N LEU A 749 7.23 -19.29 44.67
CA LEU A 749 6.41 -19.86 43.59
C LEU A 749 5.33 -18.88 43.13
N GLY A 750 4.72 -18.14 44.05
CA GLY A 750 3.72 -17.12 43.73
C GLY A 750 4.27 -16.00 42.85
N LEU A 751 5.45 -15.48 43.20
CA LEU A 751 6.16 -14.48 42.39
C LEU A 751 6.51 -15.03 41.00
N ARG A 752 7.10 -16.24 40.93
CA ARG A 752 7.45 -16.90 39.66
C ARG A 752 6.21 -17.18 38.77
N ASN A 753 5.09 -17.61 39.36
CA ASN A 753 3.84 -17.89 38.62
C ASN A 753 3.15 -16.64 38.08
N ASN A 754 3.42 -15.47 38.68
CA ASN A 754 2.97 -14.18 38.17
C ASN A 754 3.99 -13.57 37.20
N ASN A 755 4.97 -14.36 36.74
CA ASN A 755 6.05 -13.90 35.87
C ASN A 755 6.76 -12.67 36.45
N VAL A 756 6.94 -12.56 37.76
CA VAL A 756 7.78 -11.49 38.34
C VAL A 756 9.22 -11.77 37.98
N ASN A 757 9.92 -10.76 37.45
CA ASN A 757 11.36 -10.83 37.24
C ASN A 757 12.08 -10.70 38.58
N ILE A 758 12.88 -11.69 38.96
CA ILE A 758 13.51 -11.78 40.28
C ILE A 758 15.01 -11.84 40.11
N SER A 759 15.72 -10.86 40.66
CA SER A 759 17.18 -10.83 40.70
C SER A 759 17.66 -10.77 42.14
N ALA A 760 18.58 -11.66 42.54
CA ALA A 760 19.13 -11.67 43.89
C ALA A 760 20.66 -11.49 43.88
N PHE A 761 21.19 -10.73 44.83
CA PHE A 761 22.62 -10.46 44.90
C PHE A 761 23.15 -10.55 46.33
N GLY A 762 24.36 -11.12 46.44
CA GLY A 762 25.12 -11.21 47.66
C GLY A 762 25.95 -9.94 47.88
N VAL A 763 25.83 -9.32 49.05
CA VAL A 763 26.56 -8.08 49.34
C VAL A 763 27.86 -8.36 50.09
N GLY A 764 28.98 -8.27 49.37
CA GLY A 764 30.34 -8.42 49.88
C GLY A 764 30.84 -9.87 49.91
N GLU A 765 32.17 -10.05 49.96
CA GLU A 765 32.82 -11.38 49.85
C GLU A 765 32.34 -12.45 50.85
N GLY A 766 31.69 -12.03 51.93
CA GLY A 766 31.18 -12.92 52.97
C GLY A 766 29.76 -13.42 52.76
N ALA A 767 29.07 -13.01 51.69
CA ALA A 767 27.68 -13.35 51.47
C ALA A 767 27.46 -14.85 51.18
N ASP A 768 26.42 -15.45 51.77
CA ASP A 768 26.05 -16.84 51.51
C ASP A 768 25.23 -16.96 50.22
N LEU A 769 25.96 -17.21 49.13
CA LEU A 769 25.41 -17.32 47.78
C LEU A 769 24.49 -18.52 47.59
N GLU A 770 24.67 -19.62 48.34
CA GLU A 770 23.89 -20.84 48.16
C GLU A 770 22.40 -20.63 48.48
N ASN A 771 22.10 -19.81 49.50
CA ASN A 771 20.71 -19.49 49.85
C ASN A 771 20.09 -18.46 48.89
N LEU A 772 20.88 -17.51 48.38
CA LEU A 772 20.42 -16.54 47.39
C LEU A 772 20.14 -17.21 46.04
N GLN A 773 20.92 -18.23 45.68
CA GLN A 773 20.73 -19.02 44.45
C GLN A 773 19.44 -19.85 44.40
N VAL A 774 18.75 -19.98 45.54
CA VAL A 774 17.39 -20.54 45.59
C VAL A 774 16.35 -19.52 45.13
N ILE A 775 16.55 -18.22 45.46
CA ILE A 775 15.66 -17.14 45.04
C ILE A 775 15.84 -16.88 43.55
N ASP A 776 17.09 -16.74 43.13
CA ASP A 776 17.51 -16.50 41.75
C ASP A 776 18.76 -17.34 41.49
N SER A 777 18.66 -18.33 40.58
CA SER A 777 19.75 -19.25 40.29
C SER A 777 21.03 -18.58 39.77
N GLU A 778 20.91 -17.36 39.24
CA GLU A 778 22.02 -16.60 38.69
C GLU A 778 22.63 -15.64 39.70
N ALA A 779 22.14 -15.62 40.94
CA ALA A 779 22.60 -14.72 41.99
C ALA A 779 24.13 -14.68 42.09
N GLN A 780 24.67 -13.46 42.18
CA GLN A 780 26.10 -13.18 42.22
C GLN A 780 26.47 -12.32 43.43
N ILE A 781 27.74 -12.37 43.83
CA ILE A 781 28.28 -11.47 44.87
C ILE A 781 28.85 -10.23 44.18
N PHE A 782 28.52 -9.05 44.68
CA PHE A 782 29.23 -7.83 44.32
C PHE A 782 30.06 -7.28 45.48
N THR A 783 31.14 -6.60 45.12
CA THR A 783 32.09 -5.96 46.03
C THR A 783 32.21 -4.46 45.80
N SER A 784 31.50 -3.88 44.83
CA SER A 784 31.32 -2.44 44.67
C SER A 784 29.95 -2.10 44.09
N THR A 785 29.52 -0.85 44.27
CA THR A 785 28.33 -0.30 43.61
C THR A 785 28.45 -0.39 42.09
N ASP A 786 29.61 -0.08 41.52
CA ASP A 786 29.83 -0.19 40.07
C ASP A 786 29.68 -1.64 39.57
N GLU A 787 30.14 -2.63 40.34
CA GLU A 787 29.99 -4.05 39.98
C GLU A 787 28.52 -4.47 40.04
N PHE A 788 27.79 -4.03 41.06
CA PHE A 788 26.35 -4.22 41.14
C PHE A 788 25.63 -3.57 39.94
N LEU A 789 25.85 -2.29 39.68
CA LEU A 789 25.22 -1.58 38.57
C LEU A 789 25.61 -2.16 37.20
N ALA A 790 26.83 -2.70 37.05
CA ALA A 790 27.24 -3.39 35.83
C ALA A 790 26.51 -4.73 35.62
N THR A 791 26.20 -5.46 36.69
CA THR A 791 25.37 -6.68 36.59
C THR A 791 23.91 -6.40 36.24
N LEU A 792 23.46 -5.16 36.46
CA LEU A 792 22.12 -4.68 36.14
C LEU A 792 21.96 -4.18 34.70
N GLY A 793 22.98 -4.41 33.86
CA GLY A 793 22.92 -4.19 32.42
C GLY A 793 22.74 -2.71 32.06
N VAL A 794 23.82 -1.92 32.09
CA VAL A 794 23.83 -0.72 31.26
C VAL A 794 25.13 -0.51 30.51
N ILE A 795 24.96 -0.48 29.20
CA ILE A 795 25.67 0.33 28.21
C ILE A 795 26.24 1.61 28.87
N GLU A 796 27.56 1.65 29.07
CA GLU A 796 28.26 2.91 28.89
C GLU A 796 28.09 3.26 27.41
N GLY A 797 27.28 4.28 27.13
CA GLY A 797 27.05 4.78 25.79
C GLY A 797 28.36 4.99 25.05
N GLY A 798 28.52 4.26 23.94
CA GLY A 798 29.52 4.56 22.92
C GLY A 798 30.77 3.67 22.85
N ASN A 799 30.89 2.60 23.65
CA ASN A 799 32.11 1.78 23.64
C ASN A 799 31.92 0.36 23.07
N GLY A 800 30.67 -0.08 22.88
CA GLY A 800 30.29 -1.47 22.67
C GLY A 800 31.07 -2.42 23.58
N GLU A 801 30.75 -2.39 24.86
CA GLU A 801 30.90 -3.60 25.66
C GLU A 801 29.50 -4.20 25.82
N GLN A 802 29.45 -5.54 25.77
CA GLN A 802 28.29 -6.34 25.36
C GLN A 802 26.93 -5.92 25.96
N ASP A 803 25.98 -5.70 25.04
CA ASP A 803 24.54 -5.54 25.30
C ASP A 803 23.94 -6.91 25.70
N ARG A 804 24.18 -7.36 26.93
CA ARG A 804 23.91 -8.74 27.36
C ARG A 804 22.47 -9.02 27.81
N ASN A 805 21.63 -8.00 28.00
CA ASN A 805 20.43 -8.13 28.82
C ASN A 805 19.21 -7.35 28.26
N THR A 806 18.96 -7.34 26.95
CA THR A 806 17.87 -6.56 26.34
C THR A 806 16.85 -7.47 25.66
N LEU A 807 15.58 -7.36 26.02
CA LEU A 807 14.47 -8.19 25.51
C LEU A 807 13.97 -7.70 24.15
N GLU A 808 14.21 -6.43 23.84
CA GLU A 808 13.80 -5.80 22.59
C GLU A 808 14.97 -5.58 21.63
N PRO A 809 14.88 -6.10 20.38
CA PRO A 809 15.99 -6.06 19.44
C PRO A 809 16.21 -4.65 18.89
N VAL A 810 17.46 -4.31 18.61
CA VAL A 810 17.81 -3.06 17.92
C VAL A 810 17.40 -3.10 16.44
N GLN A 811 17.00 -1.95 15.90
CA GLN A 811 16.74 -1.75 14.46
C GLN A 811 17.96 -1.14 13.79
N THR A 812 18.43 -1.73 12.69
CA THR A 812 19.57 -1.21 11.91
C THR A 812 19.09 -0.60 10.59
N GLY A 813 19.84 0.36 10.03
CA GLY A 813 19.49 0.98 8.74
C GLY A 813 18.47 2.12 8.84
N ILE A 814 18.07 2.53 10.04
CA ILE A 814 17.13 3.62 10.28
C ILE A 814 17.85 4.97 10.15
N GLN A 815 17.23 5.96 9.50
CA GLN A 815 17.79 7.30 9.39
C GLN A 815 17.35 8.15 10.59
N VAL A 816 18.32 8.72 11.29
CA VAL A 816 18.11 9.72 12.36
C VAL A 816 18.74 11.03 11.91
N TYR A 817 18.07 12.15 12.12
CA TYR A 817 18.48 13.45 11.61
C TYR A 817 18.30 14.60 12.60
N LEU A 818 19.06 15.67 12.38
CA LEU A 818 18.91 16.93 13.09
C LEU A 818 17.96 17.83 12.30
N ASP A 819 16.74 17.98 12.79
CA ASP A 819 15.70 18.83 12.21
C ASP A 819 16.00 20.31 12.52
N LEU A 820 16.67 20.98 11.59
CA LEU A 820 17.20 22.33 11.77
C LEU A 820 16.15 23.42 11.53
N ASN A 821 15.09 23.12 10.80
CA ASN A 821 14.00 24.05 10.52
C ASN A 821 12.72 23.74 11.34
N ASN A 822 12.72 22.63 12.09
CA ASN A 822 11.62 22.08 12.87
C ASN A 822 10.37 21.76 12.04
N ASN A 823 10.53 21.27 10.80
CA ASN A 823 9.44 20.90 9.91
C ASN A 823 8.97 19.45 10.08
N GLY A 824 9.72 18.63 10.84
CA GLY A 824 9.39 17.22 11.03
C GLY A 824 9.69 16.32 9.83
N LEU A 825 10.48 16.77 8.85
CA LEU A 825 10.90 16.02 7.66
C LEU A 825 12.43 16.09 7.52
N LEU A 826 13.06 15.05 6.98
CA LEU A 826 14.50 15.07 6.71
C LEU A 826 14.78 15.83 5.41
N ASP A 827 15.43 16.99 5.52
CA ASP A 827 15.80 17.81 4.37
C ASP A 827 17.24 17.54 3.89
N GLY A 828 17.53 17.73 2.59
CA GLY A 828 18.82 17.37 1.97
C GLY A 828 20.11 18.03 2.52
N ASN A 829 20.00 19.04 3.39
CA ASN A 829 21.13 19.70 4.06
C ASN A 829 21.14 19.52 5.59
N GLU A 830 20.22 18.70 6.10
CA GLU A 830 20.20 18.35 7.50
C GLU A 830 21.24 17.25 7.80
N PRO A 831 21.98 17.37 8.90
CA PRO A 831 22.82 16.28 9.35
C PRO A 831 21.97 15.03 9.60
N VAL A 832 22.31 13.94 8.92
CA VAL A 832 21.68 12.63 9.04
C VAL A 832 22.72 11.57 9.41
N GLN A 833 22.30 10.57 10.18
CA GLN A 833 23.02 9.35 10.46
C GLN A 833 22.12 8.16 10.13
N THR A 834 22.72 7.05 9.70
CA THR A 834 22.02 5.78 9.52
C THR A 834 22.49 4.85 10.63
N THR A 835 21.56 4.18 11.30
CA THR A 835 21.92 3.27 12.39
C THR A 835 22.75 2.11 11.88
N ALA A 836 23.86 1.83 12.57
CA ALA A 836 24.85 0.88 12.09
C ALA A 836 24.33 -0.57 12.11
N SER A 837 24.83 -1.41 11.21
CA SER A 837 24.78 -2.87 11.36
C SER A 837 25.96 -3.32 12.23
N ASP A 838 25.81 -4.46 12.91
CA ASP A 838 26.90 -5.03 13.69
C ASP A 838 28.13 -5.31 12.81
N ASN A 839 29.31 -4.87 13.23
CA ASN A 839 30.54 -5.06 12.47
C ASN A 839 31.27 -6.33 12.92
N PRO A 840 31.37 -7.37 12.07
CA PRO A 840 31.98 -8.64 12.45
C PRO A 840 33.49 -8.55 12.72
N GLU A 841 34.16 -7.45 12.35
CA GLU A 841 35.57 -7.21 12.66
C GLU A 841 35.81 -6.68 14.08
N THR A 842 34.76 -6.18 14.74
CA THR A 842 34.76 -5.66 16.10
C THR A 842 33.90 -6.55 17.00
N ALA A 843 34.14 -7.86 16.98
CA ALA A 843 33.32 -8.87 17.69
C ALA A 843 33.11 -8.67 19.21
N ASP A 844 33.83 -7.76 19.84
CA ASP A 844 33.65 -7.39 21.25
C ASP A 844 32.72 -6.17 21.43
N ILE A 845 32.35 -5.48 20.34
CA ILE A 845 31.58 -4.22 20.22
C ILE A 845 30.35 -4.48 19.36
N ASN A 846 29.15 -4.38 19.94
CA ASN A 846 27.91 -4.42 19.17
C ASN A 846 27.54 -3.00 18.71
N GLU A 847 27.74 -2.70 17.44
CA GLU A 847 27.35 -1.40 16.88
C GLU A 847 25.92 -1.36 16.35
N ALA A 848 25.21 -2.50 16.32
CA ALA A 848 23.87 -2.58 15.73
C ALA A 848 22.91 -1.56 16.36
N GLY A 849 22.22 -0.81 15.50
CA GLY A 849 21.18 0.14 15.86
C GLY A 849 21.66 1.48 16.40
N ASN A 850 22.97 1.68 16.57
CA ASN A 850 23.51 2.94 17.08
C ASN A 850 23.57 4.04 16.01
N TYR A 851 23.29 5.29 16.40
CA TYR A 851 23.59 6.50 15.62
C TYR A 851 24.40 7.51 16.44
N GLN A 852 25.21 8.36 15.77
CA GLN A 852 25.99 9.39 16.44
C GLN A 852 26.27 10.63 15.58
N PHE A 853 25.89 11.81 16.07
CA PHE A 853 26.29 13.11 15.52
C PHE A 853 27.49 13.65 16.26
N ASN A 854 28.63 13.75 15.57
CA ASN A 854 29.88 14.25 16.11
C ASN A 854 30.18 15.70 15.67
N ASN A 855 31.06 16.37 16.42
CA ASN A 855 31.59 17.70 16.09
C ASN A 855 30.52 18.79 16.02
N LEU A 856 29.54 18.76 16.93
CA LEU A 856 28.49 19.76 17.01
C LEU A 856 28.95 20.97 17.82
N ALA A 857 28.56 22.18 17.40
CA ALA A 857 28.73 23.38 18.21
C ALA A 857 27.70 23.42 19.34
N ALA A 858 28.02 24.10 20.44
CA ALA A 858 27.07 24.36 21.50
C ALA A 858 25.83 25.10 20.96
N GLY A 859 24.64 24.61 21.28
CA GLY A 859 23.41 25.08 20.64
C GLY A 859 22.18 24.25 21.00
N SER A 860 21.05 24.61 20.38
CA SER A 860 19.80 23.86 20.47
C SER A 860 19.68 22.96 19.24
N TYR A 861 19.26 21.72 19.45
CA TYR A 861 19.05 20.74 18.39
C TYR A 861 17.72 20.03 18.60
N THR A 862 17.02 19.75 17.51
CA THR A 862 15.87 18.84 17.47
C THR A 862 16.31 17.57 16.77
N VAL A 863 16.18 16.42 17.43
CA VAL A 863 16.59 15.10 16.89
C VAL A 863 15.34 14.28 16.58
N ARG A 864 15.27 13.70 15.39
CA ARG A 864 14.14 12.91 14.89
C ARG A 864 14.63 11.67 14.14
N GLU A 865 13.81 10.64 14.10
CA GLU A 865 13.97 9.53 13.16
C GLU A 865 13.08 9.72 11.92
N VAL A 866 13.50 9.12 10.81
CA VAL A 866 12.61 8.78 9.71
C VAL A 866 11.96 7.46 10.07
N VAL A 867 10.69 7.50 10.47
CA VAL A 867 9.95 6.30 10.89
C VAL A 867 9.95 5.29 9.74
N PRO A 868 10.47 4.06 9.96
CA PRO A 868 10.54 3.06 8.91
C PRO A 868 9.15 2.68 8.37
N SER A 869 9.07 2.38 7.07
CA SER A 869 7.80 2.00 6.43
C SER A 869 7.21 0.76 7.10
N GLY A 870 5.90 0.79 7.38
CA GLY A 870 5.23 -0.29 8.09
C GLY A 870 5.41 -0.26 9.61
N PHE A 871 5.99 0.80 10.17
CA PHE A 871 6.13 0.99 11.61
C PHE A 871 5.43 2.27 12.10
N ILE A 872 5.11 2.29 13.39
CA ILE A 872 4.64 3.42 14.17
C ILE A 872 5.69 3.66 15.25
N GLN A 873 6.20 4.89 15.31
CA GLN A 873 7.06 5.31 16.41
C GLN A 873 6.27 5.33 17.72
N THR A 874 6.79 4.67 18.75
CA THR A 874 6.14 4.51 20.05
C THR A 874 6.77 5.37 21.14
N THR A 875 8.03 5.76 20.96
CA THR A 875 8.74 6.67 21.89
C THR A 875 8.01 8.00 22.05
N THR A 876 7.91 8.48 23.30
CA THR A 876 7.35 9.81 23.59
C THR A 876 8.32 10.66 24.42
N PRO A 877 8.63 11.91 23.99
CA PRO A 877 8.15 12.59 22.79
C PRO A 877 8.76 12.02 21.49
N ALA A 878 8.03 12.12 20.37
CA ALA A 878 8.48 11.69 19.03
C ALA A 878 9.73 12.45 18.48
N ALA A 879 10.19 13.46 19.20
CA ALA A 879 11.40 14.22 18.89
C ALA A 879 12.07 14.72 20.17
N TYR A 880 13.40 14.74 20.18
CA TYR A 880 14.18 15.24 21.32
C TYR A 880 14.63 16.68 21.07
N GLU A 881 14.16 17.61 21.92
CA GLU A 881 14.65 18.99 21.96
C GLU A 881 15.73 19.12 23.04
N ILE A 882 17.00 19.28 22.62
CA ILE A 882 18.13 19.35 23.54
C ILE A 882 18.95 20.63 23.37
N ILE A 883 19.53 21.10 24.47
CA ILE A 883 20.52 22.17 24.50
C ILE A 883 21.83 21.56 24.94
N ILE A 884 22.84 21.61 24.07
CA ILE A 884 24.15 21.00 24.30
C ILE A 884 25.25 22.08 24.46
N ALA A 885 26.19 21.86 25.36
CA ALA A 885 27.36 22.69 25.63
C ALA A 885 28.62 22.19 24.87
N GLU A 886 29.72 22.96 24.92
CA GLU A 886 30.99 22.53 24.32
C GLU A 886 31.54 21.30 25.06
N GLU A 887 32.06 20.32 24.29
CA GLU A 887 32.61 19.05 24.79
C GLU A 887 31.59 18.14 25.52
N GLU A 888 30.30 18.48 25.50
CA GLU A 888 29.24 17.65 26.09
C GLU A 888 28.87 16.49 25.16
N THR A 889 28.57 15.32 25.74
CA THR A 889 28.00 14.16 25.04
C THR A 889 26.63 13.88 25.64
N VAL A 890 25.59 13.97 24.82
CA VAL A 890 24.22 13.60 25.20
C VAL A 890 23.93 12.22 24.59
N SER A 891 23.55 11.28 25.44
CA SER A 891 23.26 9.87 25.10
C SER A 891 21.81 9.50 25.41
N ASN A 892 21.38 8.29 25.04
CA ASN A 892 20.05 7.72 25.33
C ASN A 892 18.89 8.50 24.67
N LEU A 893 19.14 9.05 23.47
CA LEU A 893 18.08 9.58 22.62
C LEU A 893 17.57 8.43 21.75
N ASP A 894 16.85 7.51 22.36
CA ASP A 894 16.50 6.25 21.71
C ASP A 894 15.15 6.36 20.99
N PHE A 895 14.98 5.62 19.90
CA PHE A 895 13.71 5.58 19.19
C PHE A 895 13.18 4.15 19.06
N GLY A 896 12.04 3.90 19.68
CA GLY A 896 11.26 2.66 19.61
C GLY A 896 10.21 2.73 18.50
N ASN A 897 10.10 1.63 17.76
CA ASN A 897 9.16 1.46 16.66
C ASN A 897 8.39 0.13 16.80
N VAL A 898 7.07 0.18 16.74
CA VAL A 898 6.20 -1.01 16.63
C VAL A 898 5.68 -1.17 15.20
N ARG A 899 5.40 -2.39 14.74
CA ARG A 899 4.79 -2.61 13.42
C ARG A 899 3.36 -2.03 13.37
N ALA A 900 3.04 -1.34 12.26
CA ALA A 900 1.78 -0.63 12.04
C ALA A 900 0.58 -1.56 11.82
N ASP A 901 0.81 -2.84 11.50
CA ASP A 901 -0.23 -3.86 11.35
C ASP A 901 -0.85 -4.30 12.69
N GLY A 902 -0.38 -3.73 13.82
CA GLY A 902 -0.91 -4.05 15.14
C GLY A 902 -0.83 -5.54 15.45
N GLY A 903 0.12 -6.24 14.82
CA GLY A 903 0.29 -7.68 14.90
C GLY A 903 0.71 -8.09 16.30
N ASP A 904 -0.27 -8.19 17.19
CA ASP A 904 -0.18 -8.93 18.44
C ASP A 904 0.32 -10.34 18.06
N ILE A 905 1.60 -10.60 18.28
CA ILE A 905 2.21 -11.89 17.96
C ILE A 905 1.68 -12.86 19.01
N THR A 906 0.47 -13.40 18.81
CA THR A 906 -0.14 -14.39 19.71
C THR A 906 0.55 -15.77 19.63
N GLY A 907 1.66 -15.87 18.89
CA GLY A 907 2.45 -17.06 18.59
C GLY A 907 3.86 -17.06 19.20
N VAL A 908 4.52 -18.23 19.27
CA VAL A 908 5.91 -18.41 19.72
C VAL A 908 6.84 -18.54 18.50
N PRO A 909 7.85 -17.67 18.31
CA PRO A 909 8.77 -17.77 17.19
C PRO A 909 9.59 -19.07 17.22
N VAL A 910 9.77 -19.69 16.05
CA VAL A 910 10.60 -20.89 15.90
C VAL A 910 11.88 -20.55 15.13
N TYR A 911 12.99 -20.46 15.84
CA TYR A 911 14.31 -20.19 15.29
C TYR A 911 14.86 -21.41 14.55
N ARG A 912 15.43 -21.20 13.36
CA ARG A 912 16.10 -22.25 12.56
C ARG A 912 17.60 -22.04 12.55
N PHE A 913 18.33 -23.11 12.80
CA PHE A 913 19.78 -23.15 12.68
C PHE A 913 20.24 -24.13 11.61
N LEU A 914 21.22 -23.71 10.82
CA LEU A 914 22.00 -24.59 9.96
C LEU A 914 23.25 -25.06 10.68
N ARG A 915 23.39 -26.38 10.83
CA ARG A 915 24.62 -27.00 11.28
C ARG A 915 25.59 -27.16 10.10
N THR A 916 26.62 -26.32 10.04
CA THR A 916 27.51 -26.17 8.88
C THR A 916 28.39 -27.39 8.59
N ASP A 917 28.75 -28.20 9.59
CA ASP A 917 29.59 -29.39 9.42
C ASP A 917 28.83 -30.61 8.86
N THR A 918 27.54 -30.73 9.18
CA THR A 918 26.69 -31.86 8.73
C THR A 918 25.61 -31.46 7.72
N GLN A 919 25.42 -30.16 7.49
CA GLN A 919 24.34 -29.59 6.66
C GLN A 919 22.95 -30.04 7.14
N THR A 920 22.77 -30.18 8.46
CA THR A 920 21.48 -30.56 9.09
C THR A 920 20.85 -29.38 9.81
N GLN A 921 19.53 -29.41 10.00
CA GLN A 921 18.80 -28.32 10.64
C GLN A 921 18.50 -28.60 12.11
N PHE A 922 18.36 -27.54 12.89
CA PHE A 922 17.92 -27.54 14.28
C PHE A 922 16.89 -26.41 14.48
N TYR A 923 15.82 -26.68 15.23
CA TYR A 923 14.76 -25.72 15.50
C TYR A 923 14.51 -25.58 17.00
N THR A 924 14.33 -24.36 17.47
CA THR A 924 13.96 -24.13 18.87
C THR A 924 13.02 -22.95 19.01
N THR A 925 12.13 -23.05 19.98
CA THR A 925 11.33 -21.94 20.51
C THR A 925 11.98 -21.29 21.73
N SER A 926 13.00 -21.93 22.30
CA SER A 926 13.70 -21.43 23.47
C SER A 926 14.82 -20.49 23.04
N GLU A 927 14.67 -19.23 23.42
CA GLU A 927 15.72 -18.23 23.23
C GLU A 927 16.98 -18.59 24.02
N VAL A 928 16.82 -19.08 25.25
CA VAL A 928 17.94 -19.62 26.05
C VAL A 928 18.69 -20.74 25.30
N GLU A 929 17.98 -21.67 24.65
CA GLU A 929 18.62 -22.74 23.87
C GLU A 929 19.27 -22.18 22.60
N ARG A 930 18.64 -21.22 21.92
CA ARG A 930 19.20 -20.50 20.77
C ARG A 930 20.53 -19.84 21.15
N ASP A 931 20.56 -19.15 22.28
CA ASP A 931 21.71 -18.36 22.72
C ASP A 931 22.83 -19.27 23.23
N VAL A 932 22.52 -20.34 23.98
CA VAL A 932 23.49 -21.36 24.35
C VAL A 932 24.08 -22.05 23.11
N VAL A 933 23.29 -22.31 22.06
CA VAL A 933 23.78 -22.90 20.81
C VAL A 933 24.71 -21.93 20.08
N LEU A 934 24.35 -20.65 19.98
CA LEU A 934 25.21 -19.62 19.37
C LEU A 934 26.53 -19.43 20.12
N GLU A 935 26.47 -19.43 21.46
CA GLU A 935 27.65 -19.21 22.30
C GLU A 935 28.58 -20.42 22.34
N THR A 936 28.02 -21.62 22.50
CA THR A 936 28.81 -22.81 22.82
C THR A 936 29.11 -23.72 21.63
N LEU A 937 28.38 -23.57 20.51
CA LEU A 937 28.44 -24.48 19.36
C LEU A 937 28.65 -23.72 18.03
N PRO A 938 29.89 -23.30 17.72
CA PRO A 938 30.21 -22.46 16.55
C PRO A 938 29.93 -23.11 15.19
N GLN A 939 29.64 -24.41 15.15
CA GLN A 939 29.22 -25.10 13.95
C GLN A 939 27.75 -24.82 13.57
N TYR A 940 26.95 -24.21 14.45
CA TYR A 940 25.58 -23.80 14.16
C TYR A 940 25.53 -22.33 13.76
N GLN A 941 24.81 -22.06 12.66
CA GLN A 941 24.53 -20.73 12.15
C GLN A 941 23.02 -20.47 12.28
N LEU A 942 22.63 -19.40 12.95
CA LEU A 942 21.24 -18.98 13.00
C LEU A 942 20.80 -18.46 11.63
N GLU A 943 19.67 -18.94 11.12
CA GLU A 943 19.04 -18.53 9.86
C GLU A 943 17.80 -17.65 10.09
N GLY A 944 17.51 -17.31 11.35
CA GLY A 944 16.37 -16.46 11.75
C GLY A 944 15.13 -17.25 12.16
N ILE A 945 13.99 -16.56 12.23
CA ILE A 945 12.68 -17.16 12.51
C ILE A 945 12.21 -17.86 11.23
N SER A 946 12.02 -19.18 11.30
CA SER A 946 11.54 -19.93 10.14
C SER A 946 10.02 -19.87 10.00
N PHE A 947 9.30 -19.88 11.11
CA PHE A 947 7.84 -19.79 11.20
C PHE A 947 7.45 -19.50 12.64
N VAL A 948 6.16 -19.26 12.87
CA VAL A 948 5.59 -19.03 14.20
C VAL A 948 4.73 -20.24 14.62
N GLY A 949 5.02 -20.80 15.79
CA GLY A 949 4.22 -21.84 16.42
C GLY A 949 3.17 -21.25 17.34
N VAL A 950 2.15 -22.02 17.72
CA VAL A 950 1.15 -21.57 18.70
C VAL A 950 1.68 -21.84 20.12
N PRO A 951 1.56 -20.91 21.09
CA PRO A 951 1.96 -21.11 22.48
C PRO A 951 1.15 -22.23 23.15
N ASP A 952 1.62 -22.68 24.31
CA ASP A 952 0.88 -23.64 25.12
C ASP A 952 -0.44 -23.02 25.61
N PRO A 953 -1.62 -23.51 25.19
CA PRO A 953 -2.89 -22.89 25.54
C PRO A 953 -3.25 -23.02 27.03
N GLY A 954 -2.47 -23.79 27.81
CA GLY A 954 -2.72 -24.04 29.22
C GLY A 954 -4.07 -24.75 29.49
N GLU A 955 -4.48 -24.83 30.76
CA GLU A 955 -5.75 -25.44 31.18
C GLU A 955 -6.97 -24.50 31.01
N ALA A 956 -6.76 -23.26 30.54
CA ALA A 956 -7.76 -22.18 30.65
C ALA A 956 -8.62 -21.97 29.38
N ASP A 957 -8.10 -22.19 28.18
CA ASP A 957 -8.92 -22.16 26.96
C ASP A 957 -8.23 -22.88 25.79
N PRO A 958 -8.67 -24.07 25.34
CA PRO A 958 -8.05 -24.75 24.23
C PRO A 958 -8.28 -23.97 22.93
N ILE A 959 -7.20 -23.46 22.32
CA ILE A 959 -7.23 -22.91 20.96
C ILE A 959 -7.76 -24.01 20.03
N THR A 960 -8.91 -23.75 19.40
CA THR A 960 -9.64 -24.79 18.67
C THR A 960 -8.88 -25.17 17.39
N GLY A 961 -8.44 -26.42 17.28
CA GLY A 961 -7.82 -26.96 16.06
C GLY A 961 -6.29 -27.13 16.11
N THR A 962 -5.65 -26.77 17.22
CA THR A 962 -4.21 -26.97 17.42
C THR A 962 -3.89 -28.31 18.07
N SER A 963 -2.66 -28.78 17.92
CA SER A 963 -2.15 -29.99 18.55
C SER A 963 -0.66 -29.83 18.85
N PRO A 964 -0.18 -30.46 19.94
CA PRO A 964 1.21 -30.38 20.35
C PRO A 964 2.16 -30.96 19.30
N VAL A 965 3.26 -30.27 19.06
CA VAL A 965 4.38 -30.74 18.25
C VAL A 965 5.49 -31.23 19.20
N TYR A 966 5.78 -32.51 19.08
CA TYR A 966 6.70 -33.26 19.92
C TYR A 966 8.12 -33.24 19.38
N ARG A 967 9.10 -32.93 20.25
CA ARG A 967 10.52 -32.91 19.92
C ARG A 967 11.24 -34.17 20.42
N PHE A 968 12.10 -34.71 19.57
CA PHE A 968 12.96 -35.84 19.90
C PHE A 968 14.41 -35.58 19.47
N PHE A 969 15.36 -35.98 20.31
CA PHE A 969 16.79 -35.92 20.01
C PHE A 969 17.36 -37.30 19.68
N ASN A 970 17.94 -37.47 18.49
CA ASN A 970 18.61 -38.71 18.09
C ASN A 970 20.03 -38.73 18.67
N THR A 971 20.23 -39.51 19.73
CA THR A 971 21.53 -39.65 20.42
C THR A 971 22.64 -40.27 19.58
N SER A 972 22.31 -40.92 18.45
CA SER A 972 23.28 -41.54 17.56
C SER A 972 23.85 -40.58 16.51
N THR A 973 23.05 -39.61 16.07
CA THR A 973 23.39 -38.69 14.96
C THR A 973 23.46 -37.23 15.38
N GLY A 974 22.86 -36.86 16.50
CA GLY A 974 22.85 -35.49 17.04
C GLY A 974 21.85 -34.56 16.33
N VAL A 975 20.83 -35.12 15.66
CA VAL A 975 19.77 -34.35 14.97
C VAL A 975 18.44 -34.48 15.70
N HIS A 976 17.53 -33.55 15.43
CA HIS A 976 16.19 -33.55 16.03
C HIS A 976 15.10 -34.01 15.06
N LEU A 977 14.00 -34.51 15.62
CA LEU A 977 12.77 -34.83 14.91
C LEU A 977 11.60 -34.12 15.61
N TYR A 978 10.73 -33.52 14.80
CA TYR A 978 9.52 -32.83 15.22
C TYR A 978 8.28 -33.51 14.61
N THR A 979 7.31 -33.88 15.44
CA THR A 979 6.08 -34.52 14.97
C THR A 979 4.84 -34.02 15.71
N ILE A 980 3.79 -33.70 14.96
CA ILE A 980 2.45 -33.40 15.51
C ILE A 980 1.65 -34.68 15.80
N SER A 981 2.10 -35.84 15.29
CA SER A 981 1.36 -37.08 15.36
C SER A 981 1.62 -37.81 16.67
N GLU A 982 0.60 -37.92 17.51
CA GLU A 982 0.68 -38.71 18.75
C GLU A 982 1.01 -40.19 18.49
N ILE A 983 0.53 -40.73 17.36
CA ILE A 983 0.80 -42.12 16.96
C ILE A 983 2.28 -42.29 16.62
N GLU A 984 2.88 -41.32 15.91
CA GLU A 984 4.31 -41.34 15.58
C GLU A 984 5.16 -41.17 16.85
N ARG A 985 4.79 -40.23 17.73
CA ARG A 985 5.42 -40.04 19.05
C ARG A 985 5.47 -41.37 19.82
N ASP A 986 4.33 -42.04 19.98
CA ASP A 986 4.22 -43.29 20.74
C ASP A 986 5.05 -44.41 20.07
N ALA A 987 5.03 -44.48 18.74
CA ALA A 987 5.79 -45.47 17.99
C ALA A 987 7.31 -45.26 18.12
N ILE A 988 7.79 -44.01 18.09
CA ILE A 988 9.21 -43.66 18.29
C ILE A 988 9.63 -44.06 19.71
N GLN A 989 8.86 -43.67 20.73
CA GLN A 989 9.15 -44.00 22.13
C GLN A 989 9.18 -45.51 22.41
N GLU A 990 8.30 -46.29 21.76
CA GLU A 990 8.24 -47.74 21.96
C GLU A 990 9.34 -48.50 21.19
N ASN A 991 9.67 -48.05 19.97
CA ASN A 991 10.43 -48.87 19.02
C ASN A 991 11.85 -48.36 18.69
N LEU A 992 12.16 -47.07 18.94
CA LEU A 992 13.41 -46.45 18.51
C LEU A 992 14.24 -45.96 19.72
N PRO A 993 15.07 -46.84 20.33
CA PRO A 993 15.78 -46.54 21.58
C PRO A 993 16.90 -45.50 21.43
N ASN A 994 17.24 -45.07 20.21
CA ASN A 994 18.22 -44.01 19.95
C ASN A 994 17.62 -42.60 20.01
N TYR A 995 16.30 -42.46 20.04
CA TYR A 995 15.62 -41.17 20.18
C TYR A 995 15.22 -40.93 21.63
N ASN A 996 15.68 -39.82 22.19
CA ASN A 996 15.23 -39.30 23.48
C ASN A 996 14.04 -38.36 23.25
N PHE A 997 12.95 -38.57 23.99
CA PHE A 997 11.81 -37.66 23.97
C PHE A 997 12.10 -36.43 24.83
N GLU A 998 11.91 -35.23 24.26
CA GLU A 998 12.24 -33.96 24.92
C GLU A 998 11.01 -33.13 25.28
N GLY A 999 9.81 -33.61 24.96
CA GLY A 999 8.54 -32.96 25.32
C GLY A 999 7.85 -32.28 24.14
N THR A 1000 6.89 -31.41 24.48
CA THR A 1000 6.20 -30.55 23.53
C THR A 1000 7.03 -29.30 23.30
N SER A 1001 7.30 -28.95 22.04
CA SER A 1001 8.10 -27.77 21.69
C SER A 1001 7.23 -26.54 21.45
N TYR A 1002 6.11 -26.72 20.75
CA TYR A 1002 5.10 -25.71 20.42
C TYR A 1002 3.83 -26.43 19.95
N TYR A 1003 2.77 -25.69 19.62
CA TYR A 1003 1.55 -26.22 19.05
C TYR A 1003 1.42 -25.82 17.57
N GLY A 1004 0.83 -26.69 16.75
CA GLY A 1004 0.57 -26.43 15.32
C GLY A 1004 -0.80 -26.94 14.92
N TYR A 1005 -1.22 -26.69 13.68
CA TYR A 1005 -2.54 -27.07 13.18
C TYR A 1005 -2.45 -28.35 12.35
N ASN A 1006 -3.31 -29.35 12.66
CA ASN A 1006 -3.38 -30.59 11.88
C ASN A 1006 -4.03 -30.42 10.51
N THR A 1007 -4.79 -29.34 10.33
CA THR A 1007 -5.51 -28.98 9.11
C THR A 1007 -5.29 -27.50 8.82
N GLN A 1008 -5.29 -27.11 7.55
CA GLN A 1008 -5.13 -25.72 7.16
C GLN A 1008 -6.21 -24.85 7.80
N ALA A 1009 -5.78 -23.82 8.52
CA ALA A 1009 -6.62 -22.76 9.06
C ALA A 1009 -6.32 -21.43 8.34
N GLU A 1010 -7.23 -20.47 8.43
CA GLU A 1010 -7.03 -19.13 7.90
C GLU A 1010 -5.76 -18.49 8.49
N GLY A 1011 -4.95 -17.84 7.66
CA GLY A 1011 -3.68 -17.24 8.09
C GLY A 1011 -2.51 -18.22 8.29
N THR A 1012 -2.72 -19.54 8.18
CA THR A 1012 -1.64 -20.54 8.36
C THR A 1012 -1.00 -20.97 7.04
N ILE A 1013 0.28 -21.32 7.10
CA ILE A 1013 1.07 -21.86 6.00
C ILE A 1013 1.45 -23.33 6.26
N PRO A 1014 1.62 -24.15 5.20
CA PRO A 1014 2.07 -25.54 5.35
C PRO A 1014 3.54 -25.62 5.75
N LEU A 1015 3.86 -26.50 6.70
CA LEU A 1015 5.22 -26.93 7.02
C LEU A 1015 5.49 -28.29 6.38
N TYR A 1016 6.44 -28.34 5.45
CA TYR A 1016 6.84 -29.54 4.73
C TYR A 1016 7.92 -30.32 5.49
N ARG A 1017 7.88 -31.66 5.46
CA ARG A 1017 8.88 -32.55 6.08
C ARG A 1017 9.47 -33.52 5.06
N PHE A 1018 10.80 -33.56 5.02
CA PHE A 1018 11.57 -34.45 4.15
C PHE A 1018 12.61 -35.25 4.95
N TYR A 1019 12.80 -36.51 4.58
CA TYR A 1019 13.82 -37.38 5.18
C TYR A 1019 14.99 -37.59 4.23
N ASN A 1020 16.21 -37.46 4.76
CA ASN A 1020 17.44 -37.80 4.05
C ASN A 1020 18.05 -39.10 4.62
N PRO A 1021 17.96 -40.25 3.91
CA PRO A 1021 18.46 -41.52 4.41
C PRO A 1021 19.97 -41.60 4.58
N ALA A 1022 20.74 -40.74 3.91
CA ALA A 1022 22.20 -40.72 4.03
C ALA A 1022 22.67 -40.01 5.31
N LEU A 1023 21.92 -38.98 5.73
CA LEU A 1023 22.19 -38.20 6.94
C LEU A 1023 21.42 -38.72 8.17
N ASP A 1024 20.40 -39.57 7.95
CA ASP A 1024 19.43 -39.98 8.97
C ASP A 1024 18.82 -38.78 9.70
N ALA A 1025 18.42 -37.77 8.91
CA ALA A 1025 17.96 -36.46 9.37
C ALA A 1025 16.67 -36.03 8.66
N HIS A 1026 15.83 -35.30 9.40
CA HIS A 1026 14.58 -34.74 8.92
C HIS A 1026 14.76 -33.24 8.70
N PHE A 1027 14.19 -32.73 7.62
CA PHE A 1027 14.28 -31.34 7.19
C PHE A 1027 12.88 -30.75 7.12
N TYR A 1028 12.75 -29.53 7.62
CA TYR A 1028 11.46 -28.85 7.72
C TYR A 1028 11.54 -27.51 6.99
N THR A 1029 10.53 -27.20 6.19
CA THR A 1029 10.50 -25.90 5.53
C THR A 1029 9.07 -25.40 5.39
N PRO A 1030 8.80 -24.11 5.65
CA PRO A 1030 7.55 -23.48 5.28
C PRO A 1030 7.57 -22.95 3.83
N THR A 1031 8.74 -22.91 3.19
CA THR A 1031 8.90 -22.26 1.87
C THR A 1031 8.60 -23.23 0.73
N ALA A 1032 7.87 -22.74 -0.27
CA ALA A 1032 7.59 -23.47 -1.49
C ALA A 1032 8.89 -23.81 -2.26
N ALA A 1033 9.85 -22.87 -2.30
CA ALA A 1033 11.10 -23.03 -3.02
C ALA A 1033 12.01 -24.12 -2.44
N GLU A 1034 12.21 -24.17 -1.10
CA GLU A 1034 13.02 -25.24 -0.48
C GLU A 1034 12.31 -26.60 -0.59
N ARG A 1035 10.97 -26.63 -0.51
CA ARG A 1035 10.19 -27.84 -0.78
C ARG A 1035 10.44 -28.36 -2.20
N ASP A 1036 10.37 -27.49 -3.20
CA ASP A 1036 10.56 -27.89 -4.60
C ASP A 1036 12.00 -28.38 -4.84
N PHE A 1037 12.98 -27.73 -4.21
CA PHE A 1037 14.37 -28.20 -4.20
C PHE A 1037 14.50 -29.62 -3.61
N PHE A 1038 13.83 -29.92 -2.49
CA PHE A 1038 13.85 -31.27 -1.90
C PHE A 1038 13.13 -32.31 -2.77
N LEU A 1039 12.04 -31.94 -3.45
CA LEU A 1039 11.30 -32.83 -4.36
C LEU A 1039 12.11 -33.18 -5.62
N GLU A 1040 12.93 -32.27 -6.11
CA GLU A 1040 13.80 -32.49 -7.27
C GLU A 1040 15.06 -33.30 -6.92
N SER A 1041 15.47 -33.31 -5.66
CA SER A 1041 16.68 -33.97 -5.21
C SER A 1041 16.46 -35.47 -4.95
N PRO A 1042 17.27 -36.38 -5.55
CA PRO A 1042 17.14 -37.82 -5.33
C PRO A 1042 17.56 -38.26 -3.92
N ASP A 1043 18.17 -37.36 -3.13
CA ASP A 1043 18.68 -37.66 -1.79
C ASP A 1043 17.62 -37.51 -0.69
N PHE A 1044 16.47 -36.91 -1.01
CA PHE A 1044 15.38 -36.64 -0.07
C PHE A 1044 14.10 -37.41 -0.42
N GLN A 1045 13.33 -37.75 0.62
CA GLN A 1045 12.05 -38.44 0.48
C GLN A 1045 10.97 -37.65 1.26
N PRO A 1046 9.85 -37.27 0.63
CA PRO A 1046 8.72 -36.71 1.36
C PRO A 1046 8.09 -37.80 2.24
N GLU A 1047 7.86 -37.51 3.52
CA GLU A 1047 7.35 -38.53 4.46
C GLU A 1047 5.84 -38.48 4.69
N SER A 1048 5.19 -37.38 4.30
CA SER A 1048 3.75 -37.16 4.46
C SER A 1048 3.05 -37.00 3.10
N GLY A 1049 2.78 -38.14 2.43
CA GLY A 1049 2.11 -38.19 1.13
C GLY A 1049 2.93 -37.59 -0.03
N ASP A 1050 2.31 -37.46 -1.21
CA ASP A 1050 2.96 -36.93 -2.42
C ASP A 1050 3.28 -35.42 -2.32
N SER A 1051 2.70 -34.71 -1.34
CA SER A 1051 2.87 -33.26 -1.12
C SER A 1051 3.93 -32.88 -0.09
N GLY A 1052 4.38 -33.83 0.76
CA GLY A 1052 5.37 -33.57 1.81
C GLY A 1052 4.87 -32.73 3.00
N ILE A 1053 3.58 -32.39 3.09
CA ILE A 1053 3.02 -31.54 4.16
C ILE A 1053 2.96 -32.31 5.48
N ALA A 1054 3.65 -31.84 6.52
CA ALA A 1054 3.60 -32.44 7.85
C ALA A 1054 2.43 -31.91 8.68
N PHE A 1055 2.31 -30.58 8.79
CA PHE A 1055 1.26 -29.85 9.51
C PHE A 1055 1.30 -28.36 9.10
N TYR A 1056 0.46 -27.52 9.69
CA TYR A 1056 0.37 -26.09 9.39
C TYR A 1056 0.80 -25.23 10.59
N VAL A 1057 1.43 -24.10 10.30
CA VAL A 1057 2.01 -23.15 11.26
C VAL A 1057 1.69 -21.72 10.82
N GLU A 1058 1.92 -20.73 11.67
CA GLU A 1058 1.79 -19.33 11.28
C GLU A 1058 3.05 -18.88 10.51
N PRO A 1059 2.91 -17.97 9.52
CA PRO A 1059 4.04 -17.51 8.74
C PRO A 1059 5.09 -16.81 9.61
N PRO A 1060 6.38 -16.88 9.24
CA PRO A 1060 7.37 -16.03 9.89
C PRO A 1060 7.02 -14.55 9.71
N PRO A 1061 7.43 -13.66 10.62
CA PRO A 1061 7.28 -12.22 10.42
C PRO A 1061 7.90 -11.84 9.08
N VAL A 1062 7.16 -11.09 8.25
CA VAL A 1062 7.69 -10.63 6.95
C VAL A 1062 8.84 -9.67 7.26
N VAL A 1063 10.06 -10.09 6.89
CA VAL A 1063 11.33 -9.35 7.02
C VAL A 1063 11.46 -8.33 5.91
#